data_AF-A0A9P8ZQR2-F1
#
_entry.id   AF-A0A9P8ZQR2-F1
#
_cell.length_a   1.000
_cell.length_b   1.000
_cell.length_c   1.000
_cell.angle_alpha   90.00
_cell.angle_beta   90.00
_cell.angle_gamma   90.00
#
_symmetry.space_group_name_H-M   'P 1'
#
loop_
_entity.id
_entity.type
_entity.pdbx_description
1 polymer ?
#
loop_
_entity_poly.entity_id
_entity_poly.type
_entity_poly.pdbx_seq_one_letter_code
_entity_poly.pdbx_strand_id
1 'polypeptide(L)'
;MGHVSCMGSDAAWSRVRERLQSYEPLIRRFLQGDIVHPEWLLPQAYDGETIWPKPKDRARIDQLRLLKFGEQDRPDMLLSGLGSLDQMDTQFAERLNRFTSHQEHVVLLNTSGTGKTRMVFEVLSRTWGLYFTCAADQQTPYGSSDLRYVISYLRGTELSGHPTTWQQPLAENVTRARQALNCVITSRLLIFNLFCDLVQSLHVKEHIARRMWLLLQLRSDIIFNTPDDDLFDRLLRTVSLLDPTLVEKRLTVLTSSCKFPLSIIAVDEANVASGMHEASYVMSNGQTLAPVLREVIRHFSSSFPTQRLIVSGTRIDMNVVTDAIESGTSNHSRIRLVCSLGSFDTIERTRNYVQHFLGPVSKAQVARMHSWFQGRHRFLANCVEHMLMLGLGQLHAFIQMAVVSLTGFDTNNVEWELGHLYGLIREDYELSGSFAARHLREALFAYTLRNQQTSLRSDVEDHVSLGLALLDDDVTHATIWEPLVFYRLFTWFLNHSDRAIDTTAKQKLDEPLRISHSLRLVNGLASYLYRLHAPSASEPIGLSDYLDFRGAIPGWADATAEIILPPCTRAGHIRLRYPAAFSITAAKHPDDVLDWLNGGDHPFLIPDDGLGTDLMFFLRLKHVNLGSTAVVLVSLQLARPSRSTRRDAKIVPIQPAMFYPKANRHRSAVISAIRSLPRLPVDSNRAGPQSLGMLRVLCSADPFRPPTKRELPVACLQVEALMQRSHEPELDVSYLHHARRKQRHELEVVYVP
;
A
#
# COMPACT_ATOMS: atom_id res chain seq x y z
N MET A 1 -23.01 22.96 20.45
CA MET A 1 -24.07 22.95 21.49
C MET A 1 -23.84 24.10 22.45
N GLY A 2 -24.49 25.24 22.22
CA GLY A 2 -24.61 26.32 23.22
C GLY A 2 -25.82 26.03 24.12
N HIS A 3 -25.84 26.55 25.35
CA HIS A 3 -26.91 26.37 26.32
C HIS A 3 -28.29 26.74 25.71
N VAL A 4 -29.03 25.73 25.25
CA VAL A 4 -30.44 25.84 24.91
C VAL A 4 -31.20 25.47 26.18
N SER A 5 -32.05 26.39 26.66
CA SER A 5 -32.98 26.15 27.76
C SER A 5 -33.76 24.85 27.50
N CYS A 6 -33.65 23.88 28.41
CA CYS A 6 -34.33 22.60 28.33
C CYS A 6 -35.85 22.83 28.21
N MET A 7 -36.43 22.51 27.05
CA MET A 7 -37.89 22.42 26.91
C MET A 7 -38.40 21.29 27.81
N GLY A 8 -39.65 21.38 28.29
CA GLY A 8 -40.27 20.28 29.05
C GLY A 8 -40.18 18.95 28.29
N SER A 9 -39.83 17.86 29.01
CA SER A 9 -39.51 16.55 28.41
C SER A 9 -40.58 16.02 27.46
N ASP A 10 -41.85 16.31 27.74
CA ASP A 10 -42.99 15.87 26.93
C ASP A 10 -43.11 16.63 25.60
N ALA A 11 -42.78 17.92 25.59
CA ALA A 11 -42.78 18.74 24.38
C ALA A 11 -41.63 18.34 23.44
N ALA A 12 -40.44 18.10 24.00
CA ALA A 12 -39.29 17.65 23.24
C ALA A 12 -39.49 16.24 22.65
N TRP A 13 -40.07 15.31 23.43
CA TRP A 13 -40.43 13.98 22.92
C TRP A 13 -41.52 14.03 21.85
N SER A 14 -42.47 14.96 21.96
CA SER A 14 -43.50 15.15 20.94
C SER A 14 -42.90 15.58 19.60
N ARG A 15 -41.85 16.41 19.60
CA ARG A 15 -41.10 16.75 18.38
C ARG A 15 -40.39 15.54 17.76
N VAL A 16 -39.83 14.66 18.59
CA VAL A 16 -39.22 13.40 18.09
C VAL A 16 -40.28 12.53 17.42
N ARG A 17 -41.48 12.39 18.01
CA ARG A 17 -42.59 11.63 17.42
C ARG A 17 -43.10 12.26 16.13
N GLU A 18 -43.32 13.57 16.12
CA GLU A 18 -43.74 14.31 14.92
C GLU A 18 -42.75 14.11 13.77
N ARG A 19 -41.45 14.20 14.06
CA ARG A 19 -40.39 13.95 13.08
C ARG A 19 -40.38 12.50 12.61
N LEU A 20 -40.56 11.53 13.51
CA LEU A 20 -40.62 10.12 13.12
C LEU A 20 -41.86 9.82 12.26
N GLN A 21 -43.00 10.43 12.58
CA GLN A 21 -44.24 10.34 11.80
C GLN A 21 -44.08 10.95 10.40
N SER A 22 -43.32 12.04 10.25
CA SER A 22 -43.06 12.61 8.92
C SER A 22 -42.21 11.71 8.03
N TYR A 23 -41.46 10.76 8.61
CA TYR A 23 -40.66 9.78 7.87
C TYR A 23 -41.45 8.53 7.46
N GLU A 24 -42.56 8.21 8.14
CA GLU A 24 -43.36 7.03 7.83
C GLU A 24 -43.81 6.98 6.36
N PRO A 25 -44.39 8.04 5.76
CA PRO A 25 -44.83 7.99 4.37
C PRO A 25 -43.67 7.77 3.39
N LEU A 26 -42.49 8.31 3.67
CA LEU A 26 -41.30 8.17 2.83
C LEU A 26 -40.78 6.73 2.87
N ILE A 27 -40.61 6.17 4.06
CA ILE A 27 -40.16 4.78 4.24
C ILE A 27 -41.19 3.80 3.67
N ARG A 28 -42.49 4.06 3.85
CA ARG A 28 -43.57 3.26 3.29
C ARG A 28 -43.49 3.21 1.75
N ARG A 29 -43.40 4.38 1.11
CA ARG A 29 -43.24 4.49 -0.35
C ARG A 29 -41.97 3.81 -0.85
N PHE A 30 -40.86 3.95 -0.12
CA PHE A 30 -39.63 3.24 -0.42
C PHE A 30 -39.84 1.72 -0.38
N LEU A 31 -40.43 1.18 0.70
CA LEU A 31 -40.74 -0.25 0.85
C LEU A 31 -41.71 -0.80 -0.20
N GLN A 32 -42.62 0.04 -0.69
CA GLN A 32 -43.55 -0.31 -1.78
C GLN A 32 -42.89 -0.25 -3.17
N GLY A 33 -41.71 0.36 -3.28
CA GLY A 33 -41.01 0.58 -4.54
C GLY A 33 -41.44 1.84 -5.31
N ASP A 34 -42.27 2.69 -4.71
CA ASP A 34 -42.69 3.97 -5.31
C ASP A 34 -41.56 5.01 -5.33
N ILE A 35 -40.62 4.85 -4.41
CA ILE A 35 -39.36 5.59 -4.36
C ILE A 35 -38.26 4.52 -4.40
N VAL A 36 -37.28 4.69 -5.27
CA VAL A 36 -36.13 3.79 -5.36
C VAL A 36 -34.86 4.61 -5.40
N HIS A 37 -33.74 3.98 -5.03
CA HIS A 37 -32.45 4.59 -5.30
C HIS A 37 -32.32 4.80 -6.82
N PRO A 38 -31.95 6.00 -7.30
CA PRO A 38 -31.83 6.28 -8.72
C PRO A 38 -30.83 5.34 -9.38
N GLU A 39 -31.22 4.84 -10.56
CA GLU A 39 -30.35 4.09 -11.44
C GLU A 39 -29.50 5.06 -12.26
N TRP A 40 -28.25 4.68 -12.49
CA TRP A 40 -27.39 5.35 -13.44
C TRP A 40 -27.82 4.99 -14.84
N LEU A 41 -28.01 6.00 -15.69
CA LEU A 41 -28.36 5.82 -17.08
C LEU A 41 -27.10 5.94 -17.93
N LEU A 42 -26.95 5.02 -18.88
CA LEU A 42 -25.81 5.01 -19.79
C LEU A 42 -25.79 6.30 -20.63
N PRO A 43 -24.70 7.08 -20.62
CA PRO A 43 -24.62 8.27 -21.46
C PRO A 43 -24.70 7.91 -22.94
N GLN A 44 -25.34 8.78 -23.74
CA GLN A 44 -25.54 8.50 -25.16
C GLN A 44 -24.26 8.70 -25.97
N ALA A 45 -23.46 9.71 -25.64
CA ALA A 45 -22.24 10.05 -26.33
C ALA A 45 -21.21 10.69 -25.37
N TYR A 46 -19.94 10.59 -25.75
CA TYR A 46 -18.82 11.30 -25.12
C TYR A 46 -18.02 11.96 -26.24
N ASP A 47 -17.76 13.26 -26.13
CA ASP A 47 -17.09 14.06 -27.15
C ASP A 47 -17.73 13.92 -28.56
N GLY A 48 -19.07 13.91 -28.60
CA GLY A 48 -19.84 13.73 -29.83
C GLY A 48 -19.87 12.30 -30.40
N GLU A 49 -19.08 11.37 -29.86
CA GLU A 49 -19.04 9.98 -30.30
C GLU A 49 -19.93 9.06 -29.44
N THR A 50 -20.59 8.11 -30.09
CA THR A 50 -21.43 7.13 -29.39
C THR A 50 -20.58 6.14 -28.60
N ILE A 51 -20.63 6.22 -27.26
CA ILE A 51 -19.78 5.43 -26.34
C ILE A 51 -19.89 3.92 -26.58
N TRP A 52 -21.13 3.44 -26.65
CA TRP A 52 -21.46 2.04 -26.92
C TRP A 52 -22.30 1.96 -28.20
N PRO A 53 -21.67 1.82 -29.39
CA PRO A 53 -22.37 1.91 -30.67
C PRO A 53 -23.23 0.68 -30.97
N LYS A 54 -22.96 -0.47 -30.35
CA LYS A 54 -23.72 -1.70 -30.56
C LYS A 54 -24.95 -1.72 -29.62
N PRO A 55 -26.18 -1.82 -30.14
CA PRO A 55 -27.39 -1.84 -29.31
C PRO A 55 -27.40 -2.96 -28.26
N LYS A 56 -26.82 -4.12 -28.59
CA LYS A 56 -26.69 -5.25 -27.65
C LYS A 56 -25.83 -4.94 -26.43
N ASP A 57 -24.80 -4.10 -26.57
CA ASP A 57 -23.90 -3.78 -25.47
C ASP A 57 -24.59 -2.78 -24.53
N ARG A 58 -25.35 -1.81 -25.08
CA ARG A 58 -26.21 -0.91 -24.30
C ARG A 58 -27.26 -1.66 -23.52
N ALA A 59 -28.07 -2.49 -24.20
CA ALA A 59 -29.12 -3.27 -23.56
C ALA A 59 -28.57 -4.15 -22.42
N ARG A 60 -27.38 -4.72 -22.60
CA ARG A 60 -26.68 -5.49 -21.56
C ARG A 60 -26.28 -4.61 -20.36
N ILE A 61 -25.73 -3.42 -20.59
CA ILE A 61 -25.36 -2.50 -19.51
C ILE A 61 -26.61 -2.02 -18.76
N ASP A 62 -27.69 -1.68 -19.48
CA ASP A 62 -28.96 -1.29 -18.89
C ASP A 62 -29.55 -2.42 -18.02
N GLN A 63 -29.37 -3.68 -18.43
CA GLN A 63 -29.78 -4.86 -17.64
C GLN A 63 -29.00 -5.01 -16.32
N LEU A 64 -27.83 -4.40 -16.17
CA LEU A 64 -27.09 -4.41 -14.91
C LEU A 64 -27.77 -3.56 -13.82
N ARG A 65 -28.64 -2.61 -14.21
CA ARG A 65 -29.37 -1.70 -13.31
C ARG A 65 -28.46 -1.07 -12.26
N LEU A 66 -27.35 -0.49 -12.71
CA LEU A 66 -26.35 0.13 -11.84
C LEU A 66 -26.97 1.32 -11.12
N LEU A 67 -26.67 1.47 -9.83
CA LEU A 67 -27.14 2.63 -9.05
C LEU A 67 -26.29 3.87 -9.38
N LYS A 68 -26.86 5.05 -9.21
CA LYS A 68 -26.15 6.33 -9.40
C LYS A 68 -25.29 6.71 -8.19
N PHE A 69 -24.07 7.18 -8.40
CA PHE A 69 -23.20 7.66 -7.32
C PHE A 69 -23.52 9.13 -6.98
N GLY A 70 -24.24 9.35 -5.88
CA GLY A 70 -24.65 10.68 -5.43
C GLY A 70 -25.34 11.49 -6.53
N GLU A 71 -25.03 12.78 -6.57
CA GLU A 71 -25.48 13.69 -7.63
C GLU A 71 -24.65 13.53 -8.92
N GLN A 72 -23.45 12.95 -8.81
CA GLN A 72 -22.54 12.73 -9.94
C GLN A 72 -23.17 11.70 -10.89
N ASP A 73 -23.16 11.98 -12.19
CA ASP A 73 -23.74 11.11 -13.21
C ASP A 73 -22.83 9.91 -13.57
N ARG A 74 -22.47 9.14 -12.54
CA ARG A 74 -21.58 7.98 -12.64
C ARG A 74 -22.16 6.75 -11.95
N PRO A 75 -21.80 5.53 -12.38
CA PRO A 75 -22.30 4.31 -11.76
C PRO A 75 -21.61 4.06 -10.41
N ASP A 76 -22.40 3.64 -9.42
CA ASP A 76 -21.94 3.28 -8.08
C ASP A 76 -21.44 1.83 -8.07
N MET A 77 -20.15 1.68 -8.34
CA MET A 77 -19.50 0.37 -8.39
C MET A 77 -19.44 -0.32 -7.01
N LEU A 78 -19.54 0.43 -5.90
CA LEU A 78 -19.50 -0.14 -4.56
C LEU A 78 -20.83 -0.76 -4.16
N LEU A 79 -21.97 -0.29 -4.71
CA LEU A 79 -23.30 -0.86 -4.49
C LEU A 79 -23.76 -1.82 -5.59
N SER A 80 -23.02 -1.89 -6.71
CA SER A 80 -23.32 -2.82 -7.80
C SER A 80 -23.44 -4.28 -7.33
N GLY A 81 -24.53 -4.96 -7.71
CA GLY A 81 -24.78 -6.36 -7.34
C GLY A 81 -24.76 -6.64 -5.83
N LEU A 82 -25.11 -5.65 -4.99
CA LEU A 82 -25.10 -5.77 -3.53
C LEU A 82 -25.90 -6.99 -3.04
N GLY A 83 -25.23 -7.89 -2.32
CA GLY A 83 -25.79 -9.16 -1.83
C GLY A 83 -25.59 -10.33 -2.79
N SER A 84 -24.95 -10.12 -3.94
CA SER A 84 -24.75 -11.12 -4.99
C SER A 84 -23.35 -11.03 -5.62
N LEU A 85 -22.35 -10.59 -4.84
CA LEU A 85 -20.97 -10.44 -5.32
C LEU A 85 -20.33 -11.78 -5.76
N ASP A 86 -20.88 -12.92 -5.31
CA ASP A 86 -20.53 -14.26 -5.78
C ASP A 86 -20.70 -14.44 -7.30
N GLN A 87 -21.55 -13.63 -7.95
CA GLN A 87 -21.70 -13.63 -9.41
C GLN A 87 -20.50 -13.00 -10.14
N MET A 88 -19.74 -12.14 -9.45
CA MET A 88 -18.59 -11.41 -10.03
C MET A 88 -17.25 -11.96 -9.53
N ASP A 89 -17.23 -12.58 -8.35
CA ASP A 89 -16.06 -13.19 -7.74
C ASP A 89 -16.41 -14.58 -7.21
N THR A 90 -15.95 -15.60 -7.93
CA THR A 90 -16.23 -17.01 -7.63
C THR A 90 -15.67 -17.48 -6.29
N GLN A 91 -14.68 -16.77 -5.73
CA GLN A 91 -14.09 -17.07 -4.41
C GLN A 91 -14.79 -16.28 -3.29
N PHE A 92 -15.71 -15.37 -3.59
CA PHE A 92 -16.34 -14.51 -2.58
C PHE A 92 -17.17 -15.31 -1.58
N ALA A 93 -17.88 -16.36 -2.02
CA ALA A 93 -18.68 -17.19 -1.13
C ALA A 93 -17.84 -17.81 0.01
N GLU A 94 -16.64 -18.29 -0.30
CA GLU A 94 -15.72 -18.82 0.71
C GLU A 94 -15.24 -17.73 1.67
N ARG A 95 -14.84 -16.56 1.15
CA ARG A 95 -14.39 -15.43 1.98
C ARG A 95 -15.49 -14.92 2.90
N LEU A 96 -16.71 -14.80 2.39
CA LEU A 96 -17.87 -14.42 3.18
C LEU A 96 -18.17 -15.47 4.25
N ASN A 97 -18.16 -16.76 3.91
CA ASN A 97 -18.35 -17.83 4.89
C ASN A 97 -17.29 -17.78 6.00
N ARG A 98 -16.01 -17.57 5.65
CA ARG A 98 -14.92 -17.37 6.62
C ARG A 98 -15.15 -16.14 7.50
N PHE A 99 -15.76 -15.09 6.95
CA PHE A 99 -16.11 -13.88 7.67
C PHE A 99 -17.29 -14.12 8.63
N THR A 100 -18.34 -14.81 8.21
CA THR A 100 -19.60 -14.96 8.96
C THR A 100 -19.69 -16.20 9.86
N SER A 101 -18.81 -17.20 9.70
CA SER A 101 -18.90 -18.50 10.40
C SER A 101 -18.65 -18.44 11.91
N HIS A 102 -18.10 -17.36 12.43
CA HIS A 102 -17.74 -17.19 13.84
C HIS A 102 -18.58 -16.08 14.48
N GLN A 103 -18.86 -16.19 15.77
CA GLN A 103 -19.63 -15.20 16.53
C GLN A 103 -18.76 -14.08 17.16
N GLU A 104 -17.43 -14.23 17.08
CA GLU A 104 -16.44 -13.31 17.65
C GLU A 104 -16.53 -11.91 17.03
N HIS A 105 -16.19 -10.87 17.81
CA HIS A 105 -16.03 -9.53 17.25
C HIS A 105 -14.98 -9.53 16.14
N VAL A 106 -15.13 -8.66 15.15
CA VAL A 106 -14.19 -8.57 14.03
C VAL A 106 -13.56 -7.21 13.97
N VAL A 107 -12.25 -7.22 13.78
CA VAL A 107 -11.53 -6.07 13.28
C VAL A 107 -11.12 -6.35 11.83
N LEU A 108 -11.48 -5.46 10.92
CA LEU A 108 -11.20 -5.52 9.49
C LEU A 108 -10.10 -4.52 9.15
N LEU A 109 -8.88 -5.02 8.91
CA LEU A 109 -7.70 -4.19 8.62
C LEU A 109 -7.10 -4.51 7.28
N ASN A 110 -6.93 -3.49 6.46
CA ASN A 110 -6.05 -3.49 5.30
C ASN A 110 -6.00 -2.08 4.70
N THR A 111 -5.19 -1.87 3.67
CA THR A 111 -5.12 -0.61 2.92
C THR A 111 -6.48 -0.19 2.35
N SER A 112 -6.64 1.12 2.12
CA SER A 112 -7.83 1.67 1.48
C SER A 112 -8.01 1.10 0.07
N GLY A 113 -9.24 0.67 -0.27
CA GLY A 113 -9.58 0.12 -1.58
C GLY A 113 -9.53 -1.41 -1.71
N THR A 114 -9.22 -2.14 -0.63
CA THR A 114 -9.20 -3.61 -0.59
C THR A 114 -10.57 -4.26 -0.36
N GLY A 115 -11.66 -3.48 -0.31
CA GLY A 115 -13.02 -4.01 -0.20
C GLY A 115 -13.55 -4.20 1.22
N LYS A 116 -12.94 -3.57 2.24
CA LYS A 116 -13.43 -3.61 3.65
C LYS A 116 -14.91 -3.22 3.75
N THR A 117 -15.24 -2.01 3.31
CA THR A 117 -16.61 -1.48 3.27
C THR A 117 -17.54 -2.37 2.46
N ARG A 118 -17.08 -2.89 1.30
CA ARG A 118 -17.90 -3.82 0.50
C ARG A 118 -18.21 -5.10 1.26
N MET A 119 -17.26 -5.67 2.00
CA MET A 119 -17.49 -6.85 2.84
C MET A 119 -18.53 -6.56 3.92
N VAL A 120 -18.43 -5.41 4.59
CA VAL A 120 -19.43 -4.96 5.59
C VAL A 120 -20.82 -4.87 4.95
N PHE A 121 -20.93 -4.27 3.76
CA PHE A 121 -22.20 -4.14 3.05
C PHE A 121 -22.77 -5.50 2.63
N GLU A 122 -21.95 -6.41 2.12
CA GLU A 122 -22.39 -7.75 1.75
C GLU A 122 -22.96 -8.52 2.95
N VAL A 123 -22.31 -8.40 4.11
CA VAL A 123 -22.80 -9.01 5.34
C VAL A 123 -24.12 -8.38 5.80
N LEU A 124 -24.19 -7.05 5.88
CA LEU A 124 -25.40 -6.34 6.29
C LEU A 124 -26.56 -6.45 5.28
N SER A 125 -26.28 -6.76 4.01
CA SER A 125 -27.33 -7.05 3.03
C SER A 125 -28.02 -8.39 3.30
N ARG A 126 -27.35 -9.29 4.03
CA ARG A 126 -27.81 -10.65 4.35
C ARG A 126 -28.31 -10.79 5.78
N THR A 127 -27.99 -9.86 6.68
CA THR A 127 -28.36 -9.90 8.10
C THR A 127 -28.93 -8.57 8.59
N TRP A 128 -29.83 -8.59 9.58
CA TRP A 128 -30.24 -7.37 10.26
C TRP A 128 -29.08 -6.79 11.09
N GLY A 129 -28.76 -5.54 10.87
CA GLY A 129 -27.69 -4.86 11.60
C GLY A 129 -27.71 -3.36 11.42
N LEU A 130 -26.94 -2.68 12.26
CA LEU A 130 -26.75 -1.23 12.20
C LEU A 130 -25.38 -0.90 11.59
N TYR A 131 -25.37 0.02 10.64
CA TYR A 131 -24.16 0.55 10.02
C TYR A 131 -23.88 1.95 10.52
N PHE A 132 -22.68 2.13 11.06
CA PHE A 132 -22.12 3.40 11.46
C PHE A 132 -20.81 3.63 10.71
N THR A 133 -20.53 4.88 10.38
CA THR A 133 -19.25 5.28 9.80
C THR A 133 -18.65 6.43 10.59
N CYS A 134 -17.34 6.36 10.83
CA CYS A 134 -16.58 7.48 11.37
C CYS A 134 -16.12 8.45 10.25
N ALA A 135 -16.29 8.07 8.99
CA ALA A 135 -16.04 8.90 7.81
C ALA A 135 -17.32 9.11 6.99
N ALA A 136 -17.78 10.35 6.88
CA ALA A 136 -18.85 10.75 5.98
C ALA A 136 -18.44 12.08 5.36
N ASP A 137 -18.06 12.05 4.08
CA ASP A 137 -17.68 13.22 3.29
C ASP A 137 -17.95 12.94 1.80
N GLN A 138 -17.67 13.92 0.94
CA GLN A 138 -17.94 13.80 -0.51
C GLN A 138 -17.19 12.65 -1.18
N GLN A 139 -16.05 12.21 -0.63
CA GLN A 139 -15.26 11.09 -1.17
C GLN A 139 -15.76 9.75 -0.63
N THR A 140 -16.36 9.74 0.56
CA THR A 140 -16.94 8.57 1.22
C THR A 140 -18.41 8.83 1.57
N PRO A 141 -19.32 8.93 0.57
CA PRO A 141 -20.69 9.38 0.78
C PRO A 141 -21.61 8.26 1.31
N TYR A 142 -21.07 7.26 1.99
CA TYR A 142 -21.83 6.09 2.42
C TYR A 142 -22.06 6.12 3.93
N GLY A 143 -23.32 6.20 4.31
CA GLY A 143 -23.74 6.28 5.70
C GLY A 143 -24.09 7.69 6.11
N SER A 144 -24.96 7.80 7.12
CA SER A 144 -25.21 9.08 7.79
C SER A 144 -23.94 9.61 8.46
N SER A 145 -23.81 10.93 8.49
CA SER A 145 -22.77 11.65 9.21
C SER A 145 -23.00 11.72 10.73
N ASP A 146 -24.07 11.13 11.26
CA ASP A 146 -24.49 11.26 12.66
C ASP A 146 -23.38 10.93 13.68
N LEU A 147 -22.71 9.78 13.54
CA LEU A 147 -21.61 9.38 14.42
C LEU A 147 -20.41 10.31 14.26
N ARG A 148 -19.96 10.56 13.02
CA ARG A 148 -18.85 11.48 12.72
C ARG A 148 -19.10 12.88 13.29
N TYR A 149 -20.31 13.39 13.12
CA TYR A 149 -20.74 14.68 13.64
C TYR A 149 -20.59 14.68 15.17
N VAL A 150 -21.21 13.70 15.85
CA VAL A 150 -21.13 13.63 17.31
C VAL A 150 -19.70 13.58 17.82
N ILE A 151 -18.85 12.69 17.30
CA ILE A 151 -17.45 12.58 17.76
C ILE A 151 -16.67 13.87 17.50
N SER A 152 -16.90 14.56 16.39
CA SER A 152 -16.21 15.81 16.04
C SER A 152 -16.59 16.95 16.99
N TYR A 153 -17.81 16.95 17.53
CA TYR A 153 -18.31 17.99 18.43
C TYR A 153 -18.26 17.61 19.92
N LEU A 154 -17.67 16.46 20.27
CA LEU A 154 -17.37 16.15 21.66
C LEU A 154 -16.40 17.20 22.19
N ARG A 155 -16.86 18.03 23.12
CA ARG A 155 -16.02 18.95 23.89
C ARG A 155 -15.31 18.16 24.99
N GLY A 156 -14.32 17.36 24.59
CA GLY A 156 -13.44 16.65 25.49
C GLY A 156 -12.39 17.60 26.07
N THR A 157 -12.09 17.46 27.36
CA THR A 157 -10.89 18.07 27.95
C THR A 157 -9.72 17.12 27.73
N GLU A 158 -8.64 17.58 27.11
CA GLU A 158 -7.42 16.78 27.02
C GLU A 158 -6.87 16.47 28.41
N LEU A 159 -6.56 15.20 28.65
CA LEU A 159 -5.95 14.75 29.88
C LEU A 159 -4.46 15.08 29.80
N SER A 160 -4.04 15.99 30.68
CA SER A 160 -2.64 16.42 30.79
C SER A 160 -2.16 16.27 32.24
N GLY A 161 -0.84 16.16 32.41
CA GLY A 161 -0.23 15.96 33.71
C GLY A 161 -0.25 14.52 34.19
N HIS A 162 -0.19 14.32 35.51
CA HIS A 162 -0.04 13.02 36.14
C HIS A 162 -1.39 12.27 36.20
N PRO A 163 -1.45 10.92 36.08
CA PRO A 163 -2.71 10.16 36.10
C PRO A 163 -3.68 10.47 37.25
N THR A 164 -3.15 10.91 38.40
CA THR A 164 -3.95 11.30 39.57
C THR A 164 -4.80 12.56 39.35
N THR A 165 -4.47 13.42 38.38
CA THR A 165 -5.26 14.62 38.04
C THR A 165 -6.34 14.36 37.00
N TRP A 166 -6.39 13.16 36.42
CA TRP A 166 -7.29 12.86 35.30
C TRP A 166 -8.71 12.49 35.72
N GLN A 167 -8.95 12.16 36.99
CA GLN A 167 -10.23 11.57 37.43
C GLN A 167 -11.46 12.39 37.04
N GLN A 168 -11.47 13.69 37.36
CA GLN A 168 -12.60 14.56 37.04
C GLN A 168 -12.77 14.78 35.52
N PRO A 169 -11.74 15.23 34.76
CA PRO A 169 -11.91 15.46 33.32
C PRO A 169 -12.24 14.16 32.56
N LEU A 170 -11.68 13.01 32.98
CA LEU A 170 -12.03 11.71 32.39
C LEU A 170 -13.50 11.36 32.64
N ALA A 171 -14.00 11.51 33.87
CA ALA A 171 -15.40 11.23 34.18
C ALA A 171 -16.37 12.12 33.38
N GLU A 172 -16.02 13.41 33.21
CA GLU A 172 -16.78 14.34 32.38
C GLU A 172 -16.76 13.93 30.90
N ASN A 173 -15.58 13.59 30.35
CA ASN A 173 -15.42 13.16 28.97
C ASN A 173 -16.22 11.88 28.69
N VAL A 174 -16.09 10.86 29.54
CA VAL A 174 -16.85 9.60 29.43
C VAL A 174 -18.36 9.85 29.51
N THR A 175 -18.79 10.74 30.41
CA THR A 175 -20.22 11.10 30.52
C THR A 175 -20.73 11.77 29.24
N ARG A 176 -19.99 12.75 28.70
CA ARG A 176 -20.36 13.44 27.46
C ARG A 176 -20.40 12.49 26.27
N ALA A 177 -19.38 11.64 26.12
CA ALA A 177 -19.31 10.63 25.07
C ALA A 177 -20.52 9.68 25.15
N ARG A 178 -20.79 9.11 26.33
CA ARG A 178 -21.94 8.23 26.56
C ARG A 178 -23.27 8.90 26.20
N GLN A 179 -23.49 10.14 26.65
CA GLN A 179 -24.73 10.87 26.35
C GLN A 179 -24.92 11.08 24.85
N ALA A 180 -23.85 11.46 24.15
CA ALA A 180 -23.93 11.72 22.73
C ALA A 180 -24.11 10.43 21.91
N LEU A 181 -23.39 9.35 22.26
CA LEU A 181 -23.53 8.04 21.62
C LEU A 181 -24.91 7.40 21.89
N ASN A 182 -25.48 7.59 23.08
CA ASN A 182 -26.86 7.19 23.37
C ASN A 182 -27.85 7.86 22.40
N CYS A 183 -27.65 9.14 22.06
CA CYS A 183 -28.50 9.84 21.11
C CYS A 183 -28.39 9.26 19.70
N VAL A 184 -27.16 8.94 19.25
CA VAL A 184 -26.88 8.30 17.96
C VAL A 184 -27.61 6.95 17.87
N ILE A 185 -27.40 6.07 18.85
CA ILE A 185 -28.01 4.74 18.86
C ILE A 185 -29.53 4.83 18.94
N THR A 186 -30.06 5.70 19.81
CA THR A 186 -31.51 5.88 19.98
C THR A 186 -32.16 6.33 18.67
N SER A 187 -31.54 7.27 17.95
CA SER A 187 -32.05 7.76 16.67
C SER A 187 -32.12 6.64 15.61
N ARG A 188 -31.07 5.81 15.55
CA ARG A 188 -31.01 4.64 14.65
C ARG A 188 -32.08 3.63 14.97
N LEU A 189 -32.27 3.29 16.25
CA LEU A 189 -33.26 2.30 16.69
C LEU A 189 -34.69 2.78 16.51
N LEU A 190 -34.98 4.08 16.66
CA LEU A 190 -36.30 4.63 16.38
C LEU A 190 -36.69 4.46 14.90
N ILE A 191 -35.77 4.80 13.99
CA ILE A 191 -35.99 4.61 12.56
C ILE A 191 -36.06 3.12 12.21
N PHE A 192 -35.19 2.29 12.81
CA PHE A 192 -35.22 0.85 12.60
C PHE A 192 -36.55 0.23 13.01
N ASN A 193 -37.08 0.57 14.20
CA ASN A 193 -38.37 0.03 14.65
C ASN A 193 -39.53 0.48 13.75
N LEU A 194 -39.56 1.75 13.33
CA LEU A 194 -40.53 2.23 12.33
C LEU A 194 -40.43 1.43 11.03
N PHE A 195 -39.21 1.22 10.54
CA PHE A 195 -38.96 0.41 9.34
C PHE A 195 -39.47 -1.03 9.52
N CYS A 196 -39.22 -1.66 10.67
CA CYS A 196 -39.69 -3.00 11.00
C CYS A 196 -41.22 -3.10 11.00
N ASP A 197 -41.89 -2.11 11.59
CA ASP A 197 -43.36 -2.02 11.63
C ASP A 197 -43.95 -1.96 10.20
N LEU A 198 -43.34 -1.15 9.35
CA LEU A 198 -43.75 -1.02 7.96
C LEU A 198 -43.49 -2.29 7.16
N VAL A 199 -42.33 -2.94 7.31
CA VAL A 199 -42.01 -4.22 6.66
C VAL A 199 -43.05 -5.29 7.00
N GLN A 200 -43.46 -5.40 8.27
CA GLN A 200 -44.49 -6.35 8.70
C GLN A 200 -45.86 -6.00 8.12
N SER A 201 -46.28 -4.73 8.21
CA SER A 201 -47.60 -4.31 7.72
C SER A 201 -47.74 -4.43 6.20
N LEU A 202 -46.65 -4.19 5.45
CA LEU A 202 -46.60 -4.29 4.00
C LEU A 202 -46.23 -5.69 3.50
N HIS A 203 -45.96 -6.64 4.40
CA HIS A 203 -45.57 -8.02 4.06
C HIS A 203 -44.35 -8.11 3.13
N VAL A 204 -43.37 -7.22 3.31
CA VAL A 204 -42.15 -7.21 2.49
C VAL A 204 -41.28 -8.42 2.84
N LYS A 205 -40.83 -9.15 1.83
CA LYS A 205 -39.96 -10.33 2.02
C LYS A 205 -38.68 -9.92 2.75
N GLU A 206 -38.30 -10.69 3.76
CA GLU A 206 -37.23 -10.32 4.69
C GLU A 206 -35.87 -10.05 4.00
N HIS A 207 -35.46 -10.87 3.03
CA HIS A 207 -34.21 -10.65 2.30
C HIS A 207 -34.22 -9.35 1.46
N ILE A 208 -35.39 -8.93 0.96
CA ILE A 208 -35.55 -7.65 0.27
C ILE A 208 -35.47 -6.53 1.31
N ALA A 209 -36.20 -6.68 2.42
CA ALA A 209 -36.24 -5.71 3.51
C ALA A 209 -34.85 -5.44 4.11
N ARG A 210 -34.00 -6.46 4.30
CA ARG A 210 -32.61 -6.29 4.78
C ARG A 210 -31.77 -5.45 3.81
N ARG A 211 -31.88 -5.70 2.50
CA ARG A 211 -31.18 -4.90 1.48
C ARG A 211 -31.67 -3.46 1.46
N MET A 212 -32.97 -3.26 1.55
CA MET A 212 -33.58 -1.92 1.63
C MET A 212 -33.17 -1.18 2.91
N TRP A 213 -33.11 -1.88 4.04
CA TRP A 213 -32.62 -1.33 5.30
C TRP A 213 -31.17 -0.88 5.20
N LEU A 214 -30.30 -1.68 4.59
CA LEU A 214 -28.92 -1.28 4.33
C LEU A 214 -28.88 -0.04 3.43
N LEU A 215 -29.56 -0.03 2.29
CA LEU A 215 -29.59 1.13 1.38
C LEU A 215 -30.08 2.40 2.07
N LEU A 216 -31.11 2.30 2.91
CA LEU A 216 -31.61 3.41 3.70
C LEU A 216 -30.54 3.96 4.66
N GLN A 217 -29.76 3.09 5.30
CA GLN A 217 -28.66 3.51 6.17
C GLN A 217 -27.51 4.17 5.41
N LEU A 218 -27.28 3.78 4.15
CA LEU A 218 -26.16 4.25 3.35
C LEU A 218 -26.45 5.55 2.60
N ARG A 219 -27.67 5.74 2.08
CA ARG A 219 -28.01 6.78 1.09
C ARG A 219 -29.42 7.34 1.28
N SER A 220 -29.79 7.66 2.51
CA SER A 220 -31.13 8.19 2.83
C SER A 220 -31.43 9.50 2.10
N ASP A 221 -30.41 10.35 1.98
CA ASP A 221 -30.37 11.62 1.25
C ASP A 221 -30.73 11.45 -0.23
N ILE A 222 -30.11 10.48 -0.91
CA ILE A 222 -30.34 10.24 -2.34
C ILE A 222 -31.67 9.55 -2.58
N ILE A 223 -32.06 8.58 -1.74
CA ILE A 223 -33.33 7.86 -1.89
C ILE A 223 -34.51 8.83 -1.76
N PHE A 224 -34.46 9.74 -0.79
CA PHE A 224 -35.55 10.70 -0.57
C PHE A 224 -35.41 12.00 -1.35
N ASN A 225 -34.35 12.15 -2.15
CA ASN A 225 -34.04 13.36 -2.91
C ASN A 225 -33.98 14.60 -2.00
N THR A 226 -33.24 14.46 -0.90
CA THR A 226 -33.04 15.50 0.10
C THR A 226 -31.54 15.61 0.42
N PRO A 227 -30.75 16.28 -0.45
CA PRO A 227 -29.28 16.22 -0.45
C PRO A 227 -28.59 16.67 0.84
N ASP A 228 -29.21 17.58 1.60
CA ASP A 228 -28.65 18.12 2.85
C ASP A 228 -29.27 17.50 4.12
N ASP A 229 -29.96 16.38 3.94
CA ASP A 229 -31.13 16.09 4.78
C ASP A 229 -31.16 14.61 5.21
N ASP A 230 -30.00 14.08 5.62
CA ASP A 230 -29.91 12.71 6.11
C ASP A 230 -30.91 12.46 7.26
N LEU A 231 -31.66 11.36 7.12
CA LEU A 231 -32.75 10.98 8.00
C LEU A 231 -32.29 10.82 9.46
N PHE A 232 -31.12 10.21 9.65
CA PHE A 232 -30.59 9.82 10.95
C PHE A 232 -29.96 11.00 11.68
N ASP A 233 -29.17 11.81 10.98
CA ASP A 233 -28.55 13.04 11.52
C ASP A 233 -29.62 14.04 11.98
N ARG A 234 -30.71 14.18 11.22
CA ARG A 234 -31.81 15.05 11.62
C ARG A 234 -32.58 14.55 12.83
N LEU A 235 -32.83 13.25 12.90
CA LEU A 235 -33.45 12.67 14.08
C LEU A 235 -32.53 12.83 15.29
N LEU A 236 -31.23 12.60 15.11
CA LEU A 236 -30.21 12.84 16.12
C LEU A 236 -30.28 14.26 16.67
N ARG A 237 -30.31 15.29 15.81
CA ARG A 237 -30.43 16.69 16.25
C ARG A 237 -31.65 16.94 17.13
N THR A 238 -32.75 16.22 16.88
CA THR A 238 -33.97 16.31 17.69
C THR A 238 -33.85 15.52 19.00
N VAL A 239 -33.28 14.31 18.95
CA VAL A 239 -33.04 13.45 20.12
C VAL A 239 -32.03 14.09 21.07
N SER A 240 -31.02 14.79 20.57
CA SER A 240 -30.02 15.52 21.39
C SER A 240 -30.60 16.69 22.19
N LEU A 241 -31.85 17.10 21.94
CA LEU A 241 -32.55 18.10 22.75
C LEU A 241 -33.29 17.47 23.95
N LEU A 242 -33.36 16.13 24.02
CA LEU A 242 -34.01 15.43 25.12
C LEU A 242 -33.12 15.41 26.36
N ASP A 243 -33.76 15.25 27.52
CA ASP A 243 -33.06 14.94 28.75
C ASP A 243 -32.28 13.62 28.62
N PRO A 244 -30.98 13.58 29.00
CA PRO A 244 -30.16 12.38 28.84
C PRO A 244 -30.71 11.13 29.53
N THR A 245 -31.40 11.28 30.67
CA THR A 245 -31.98 10.14 31.40
C THR A 245 -33.19 9.57 30.66
N LEU A 246 -33.94 10.42 29.94
CA LEU A 246 -35.02 9.97 29.06
C LEU A 246 -34.45 9.19 27.86
N VAL A 247 -33.37 9.67 27.24
CA VAL A 247 -32.69 8.98 26.14
C VAL A 247 -32.22 7.59 26.59
N GLU A 248 -31.55 7.50 27.75
CA GLU A 248 -31.08 6.22 28.30
C GLU A 248 -32.23 5.24 28.57
N LYS A 249 -33.33 5.70 29.20
CA LYS A 249 -34.54 4.88 29.39
C LYS A 249 -35.10 4.38 28.07
N ARG A 250 -35.16 5.24 27.04
CA ARG A 250 -35.66 4.87 25.72
C ARG A 250 -34.75 3.88 25.03
N LEU A 251 -33.43 4.06 25.11
CA LEU A 251 -32.46 3.14 24.55
C LEU A 251 -32.66 1.72 25.09
N THR A 252 -32.76 1.55 26.42
CA THR A 252 -33.00 0.24 27.05
C THR A 252 -34.30 -0.42 26.57
N VAL A 253 -35.37 0.35 26.39
CA VAL A 253 -36.62 -0.17 25.85
C VAL A 253 -36.46 -0.56 24.38
N LEU A 254 -35.80 0.27 23.57
CA LEU A 254 -35.65 0.04 22.13
C LEU A 254 -34.76 -1.16 21.82
N THR A 255 -33.66 -1.35 22.56
CA THR A 255 -32.77 -2.50 22.37
C THR A 255 -33.44 -3.83 22.72
N SER A 256 -34.35 -3.84 23.70
CA SER A 256 -35.09 -5.03 24.12
C SER A 256 -36.37 -5.30 23.30
N SER A 257 -36.91 -4.29 22.59
CA SER A 257 -38.17 -4.39 21.84
C SER A 257 -38.00 -4.47 20.31
N CYS A 258 -36.77 -4.64 19.81
CA CYS A 258 -36.51 -4.79 18.38
C CYS A 258 -37.25 -6.02 17.82
N LYS A 259 -38.15 -5.79 16.85
CA LYS A 259 -38.97 -6.84 16.25
C LYS A 259 -38.18 -7.85 15.41
N PHE A 260 -37.16 -7.36 14.70
CA PHE A 260 -36.20 -8.20 14.01
C PHE A 260 -34.89 -8.25 14.81
N PRO A 261 -34.27 -9.43 14.95
CA PRO A 261 -33.09 -9.58 15.78
C PRO A 261 -31.87 -8.93 15.10
N LEU A 262 -31.43 -7.80 15.63
CA LEU A 262 -30.15 -7.21 15.27
C LEU A 262 -29.05 -8.21 15.58
N SER A 263 -28.24 -8.54 14.58
CA SER A 263 -27.15 -9.50 14.68
C SER A 263 -25.78 -8.81 14.67
N ILE A 264 -25.67 -7.68 13.96
CA ILE A 264 -24.39 -7.02 13.68
C ILE A 264 -24.48 -5.52 13.94
N ILE A 265 -23.43 -4.97 14.52
CA ILE A 265 -23.19 -3.53 14.60
C ILE A 265 -21.85 -3.27 13.91
N ALA A 266 -21.86 -2.54 12.80
CA ALA A 266 -20.67 -2.22 12.05
C ALA A 266 -20.24 -0.76 12.30
N VAL A 267 -18.96 -0.56 12.58
CA VAL A 267 -18.29 0.73 12.71
C VAL A 267 -17.20 0.80 11.64
N ASP A 268 -17.51 1.46 10.53
CA ASP A 268 -16.59 1.60 9.40
C ASP A 268 -15.72 2.86 9.50
N GLU A 269 -14.58 2.84 8.81
CA GLU A 269 -13.56 3.90 8.79
C GLU A 269 -13.14 4.37 10.20
N ALA A 270 -13.05 3.41 11.13
CA ALA A 270 -12.74 3.62 12.54
C ALA A 270 -11.37 4.31 12.77
N ASN A 271 -10.46 4.24 11.80
CA ASN A 271 -9.20 5.00 11.82
C ASN A 271 -9.41 6.52 11.96
N VAL A 272 -10.54 7.07 11.53
CA VAL A 272 -10.87 8.49 11.77
C VAL A 272 -11.07 8.74 13.27
N ALA A 273 -11.80 7.87 13.97
CA ALA A 273 -11.98 7.98 15.41
C ALA A 273 -10.70 7.64 16.19
N SER A 274 -9.78 6.83 15.64
CA SER A 274 -8.46 6.59 16.24
C SER A 274 -7.62 7.87 16.32
N GLY A 275 -7.75 8.79 15.35
CA GLY A 275 -7.00 10.05 15.30
C GLY A 275 -7.74 11.24 15.94
N MET A 276 -8.86 10.99 16.63
CA MET A 276 -9.65 12.04 17.29
C MET A 276 -9.59 11.91 18.80
N HIS A 277 -9.42 13.05 19.48
CA HIS A 277 -9.39 13.13 20.94
C HIS A 277 -8.40 12.13 21.57
N GLU A 278 -7.21 12.01 20.97
CA GLU A 278 -6.19 10.98 21.30
C GLU A 278 -5.78 10.97 22.78
N ALA A 279 -5.88 12.12 23.45
CA ALA A 279 -5.52 12.32 24.85
C ALA A 279 -6.73 12.55 25.77
N SER A 280 -7.98 12.28 25.35
CA SER A 280 -9.17 12.60 26.16
C SER A 280 -9.68 11.43 27.02
N TYR A 281 -9.22 10.21 26.76
CA TYR A 281 -9.64 9.01 27.51
C TYR A 281 -8.42 8.21 27.98
N VAL A 282 -8.68 7.15 28.75
CA VAL A 282 -7.63 6.30 29.34
C VAL A 282 -8.03 4.84 29.19
N MET A 283 -7.06 3.97 28.91
CA MET A 283 -7.23 2.52 28.96
C MET A 283 -7.54 2.02 30.38
N SER A 284 -7.95 0.76 30.52
CA SER A 284 -8.36 0.20 31.83
C SER A 284 -7.22 0.14 32.85
N ASN A 285 -5.96 0.27 32.40
CA ASN A 285 -4.80 0.38 33.28
C ASN A 285 -4.71 1.74 34.02
N GLY A 286 -5.54 2.72 33.66
CA GLY A 286 -5.58 4.05 34.29
C GLY A 286 -4.36 4.94 34.01
N GLN A 287 -3.46 4.52 33.11
CA GLN A 287 -2.19 5.21 32.83
C GLN A 287 -1.98 5.54 31.36
N THR A 288 -2.47 4.68 30.46
CA THR A 288 -2.28 4.88 29.01
C THR A 288 -3.44 5.67 28.45
N LEU A 289 -3.14 6.81 27.81
CA LEU A 289 -4.13 7.62 27.10
C LEU A 289 -4.75 6.84 25.95
N ALA A 290 -5.98 7.16 25.60
CA ALA A 290 -6.73 6.51 24.55
C ALA A 290 -7.59 7.51 23.74
N PRO A 291 -7.78 7.25 22.44
CA PRO A 291 -8.63 8.07 21.57
C PRO A 291 -10.12 7.82 21.81
N VAL A 292 -10.96 8.65 21.20
CA VAL A 292 -12.43 8.50 21.27
C VAL A 292 -12.92 7.15 20.74
N LEU A 293 -12.16 6.51 19.83
CA LEU A 293 -12.48 5.17 19.35
C LEU A 293 -12.70 4.18 20.50
N ARG A 294 -11.93 4.29 21.59
CA ARG A 294 -12.09 3.43 22.77
C ARG A 294 -13.53 3.50 23.31
N GLU A 295 -14.02 4.71 23.56
CA GLU A 295 -15.36 4.91 24.10
C GLU A 295 -16.46 4.54 23.10
N VAL A 296 -16.24 4.75 21.79
CA VAL A 296 -17.18 4.29 20.76
C VAL A 296 -17.37 2.78 20.84
N ILE A 297 -16.27 2.01 20.81
CA ILE A 297 -16.32 0.54 20.85
C ILE A 297 -16.87 0.03 22.17
N ARG A 298 -16.39 0.57 23.30
CA ARG A 298 -16.82 0.19 24.65
C ARG A 298 -18.31 0.45 24.85
N HIS A 299 -18.80 1.58 24.35
CA HIS A 299 -20.21 1.92 24.49
C HIS A 299 -21.09 1.04 23.60
N PHE A 300 -20.69 0.82 22.35
CA PHE A 300 -21.46 -0.03 21.43
C PHE A 300 -21.50 -1.49 21.91
N SER A 301 -20.38 -2.00 22.44
CA SER A 301 -20.31 -3.36 23.01
C SER A 301 -21.20 -3.50 24.25
N SER A 302 -21.36 -2.43 25.02
CA SER A 302 -22.22 -2.42 26.21
C SER A 302 -23.70 -2.26 25.88
N SER A 303 -24.03 -1.43 24.89
CA SER A 303 -25.42 -1.23 24.42
C SER A 303 -25.96 -2.44 23.66
N PHE A 304 -25.07 -3.25 23.07
CA PHE A 304 -25.40 -4.39 22.23
C PHE A 304 -24.62 -5.65 22.65
N PRO A 305 -24.83 -6.17 23.87
CA PRO A 305 -23.96 -7.18 24.47
C PRO A 305 -24.04 -8.54 23.76
N THR A 306 -25.13 -8.84 23.05
CA THR A 306 -25.30 -10.10 22.31
C THR A 306 -24.87 -10.01 20.85
N GLN A 307 -24.78 -8.80 20.30
CA GLN A 307 -24.48 -8.56 18.90
C GLN A 307 -22.99 -8.65 18.62
N ARG A 308 -22.67 -9.04 17.38
CA ARG A 308 -21.31 -9.02 16.88
C ARG A 308 -20.93 -7.62 16.38
N LEU A 309 -19.92 -7.02 17.00
CA LEU A 309 -19.26 -5.83 16.48
C LEU A 309 -18.33 -6.15 15.31
N ILE A 310 -18.38 -5.32 14.26
CA ILE A 310 -17.40 -5.26 13.17
C ILE A 310 -16.80 -3.88 13.17
N VAL A 311 -15.48 -3.77 13.28
CA VAL A 311 -14.74 -2.50 13.25
C VAL A 311 -13.80 -2.52 12.06
N SER A 312 -13.96 -1.63 11.09
CA SER A 312 -13.08 -1.56 9.91
C SER A 312 -12.28 -0.28 9.85
N GLY A 313 -11.06 -0.38 9.30
CA GLY A 313 -10.19 0.78 9.11
C GLY A 313 -8.88 0.42 8.44
N THR A 314 -8.06 1.43 8.13
CA THR A 314 -6.70 1.23 7.61
C THR A 314 -5.66 1.12 8.73
N ARG A 315 -5.87 1.84 9.83
CA ARG A 315 -4.99 1.91 11.00
C ARG A 315 -5.82 1.92 12.28
N ILE A 316 -5.80 0.81 13.01
CA ILE A 316 -6.52 0.66 14.28
C ILE A 316 -5.59 0.01 15.29
N ASP A 317 -5.45 0.66 16.45
CA ASP A 317 -4.72 0.07 17.57
C ASP A 317 -5.55 -1.06 18.19
N MET A 318 -5.09 -2.30 18.00
CA MET A 318 -5.74 -3.49 18.53
C MET A 318 -5.80 -3.51 20.06
N ASN A 319 -4.87 -2.85 20.75
CA ASN A 319 -4.88 -2.76 22.21
C ASN A 319 -6.07 -1.89 22.67
N VAL A 320 -6.32 -0.78 21.97
CA VAL A 320 -7.47 0.10 22.26
C VAL A 320 -8.79 -0.64 22.05
N VAL A 321 -8.93 -1.39 20.96
CA VAL A 321 -10.14 -2.17 20.70
C VAL A 321 -10.31 -3.29 21.73
N THR A 322 -9.24 -4.02 22.04
CA THR A 322 -9.28 -5.11 23.02
C THR A 322 -9.66 -4.61 24.40
N ASP A 323 -9.02 -3.53 24.87
CA ASP A 323 -9.35 -2.88 26.14
C ASP A 323 -10.80 -2.38 26.18
N ALA A 324 -11.31 -1.83 25.07
CA ALA A 324 -12.69 -1.36 24.97
C ALA A 324 -13.72 -2.50 25.03
N ILE A 325 -13.44 -3.65 24.42
CA ILE A 325 -14.30 -4.85 24.50
C ILE A 325 -14.25 -5.46 25.90
N GLU A 326 -13.05 -5.65 26.46
CA GLU A 326 -12.86 -6.25 27.79
C GLU A 326 -13.45 -5.39 28.92
N SER A 327 -13.40 -4.06 28.78
CA SER A 327 -14.00 -3.13 29.74
C SER A 327 -15.49 -2.84 29.50
N GLY A 328 -16.07 -3.40 28.44
CA GLY A 328 -17.50 -3.34 28.14
C GLY A 328 -18.28 -4.48 28.79
N THR A 329 -19.57 -4.58 28.48
CA THR A 329 -20.44 -5.66 28.95
C THR A 329 -20.79 -6.68 27.85
N SER A 330 -19.92 -6.85 26.85
CA SER A 330 -20.14 -7.79 25.75
C SER A 330 -20.14 -9.24 26.22
N ASN A 331 -21.03 -10.05 25.65
CA ASN A 331 -21.02 -11.50 25.83
C ASN A 331 -19.92 -12.18 24.98
N HIS A 332 -19.33 -11.45 24.03
CA HIS A 332 -18.24 -11.93 23.19
C HIS A 332 -16.94 -11.25 23.62
N SER A 333 -16.05 -12.00 24.26
CA SER A 333 -14.73 -11.47 24.69
C SER A 333 -13.65 -11.60 23.63
N ARG A 334 -13.87 -12.43 22.60
CA ARG A 334 -12.87 -12.70 21.56
C ARG A 334 -13.01 -11.74 20.39
N ILE A 335 -11.86 -11.27 19.92
CA ILE A 335 -11.71 -10.45 18.74
C ILE A 335 -10.90 -11.23 17.70
N ARG A 336 -11.43 -11.31 16.49
CA ARG A 336 -10.75 -11.89 15.34
C ARG A 336 -10.35 -10.79 14.38
N LEU A 337 -9.09 -10.82 13.96
CA LEU A 337 -8.57 -9.94 12.95
C LEU A 337 -8.76 -10.58 11.56
N VAL A 338 -9.27 -9.80 10.61
CA VAL A 338 -9.49 -10.23 9.23
C VAL A 338 -8.88 -9.21 8.28
N CYS A 339 -7.91 -9.68 7.46
CA CYS A 339 -7.17 -8.82 6.54
C CYS A 339 -7.35 -9.22 5.07
N SER A 340 -7.56 -10.50 4.79
CA SER A 340 -7.73 -11.02 3.43
C SER A 340 -9.16 -10.90 2.94
N LEU A 341 -9.36 -9.95 2.03
CA LEU A 341 -10.64 -9.67 1.38
C LEU A 341 -10.64 -10.08 -0.11
N GLY A 342 -9.55 -10.71 -0.55
CA GLY A 342 -9.24 -11.00 -1.94
C GLY A 342 -8.64 -9.79 -2.68
N SER A 343 -8.05 -10.05 -3.84
CA SER A 343 -7.42 -9.08 -4.72
C SER A 343 -7.56 -9.53 -6.17
N PHE A 344 -7.30 -8.63 -7.12
CA PHE A 344 -7.14 -8.95 -8.53
C PHE A 344 -5.69 -9.31 -8.83
N ASP A 345 -5.29 -10.48 -8.35
CA ASP A 345 -3.94 -11.06 -8.46
C ASP A 345 -3.75 -11.97 -9.69
N THR A 346 -4.83 -12.32 -10.36
CA THR A 346 -4.83 -13.23 -11.52
C THR A 346 -5.65 -12.67 -12.69
N ILE A 347 -5.22 -12.99 -13.91
CA ILE A 347 -5.87 -12.51 -15.13
C ILE A 347 -7.29 -13.03 -15.27
N GLU A 348 -7.59 -14.22 -14.75
CA GLU A 348 -8.92 -14.85 -14.75
C GLU A 348 -9.89 -14.01 -13.92
N ARG A 349 -9.48 -13.63 -12.72
CA ARG A 349 -10.34 -12.81 -11.84
C ARG A 349 -10.58 -11.44 -12.45
N THR A 350 -9.55 -10.81 -13.01
CA THR A 350 -9.71 -9.56 -13.76
C THR A 350 -10.66 -9.75 -14.93
N ARG A 351 -10.50 -10.82 -15.72
CA ARG A 351 -11.37 -11.14 -16.87
C ARG A 351 -12.81 -11.29 -16.43
N ASN A 352 -13.09 -12.12 -15.44
CA ASN A 352 -14.45 -12.42 -14.97
C ASN A 352 -15.15 -11.14 -14.49
N TYR A 353 -14.45 -10.33 -13.69
CA TYR A 353 -14.98 -9.07 -13.20
C TYR A 353 -15.25 -8.08 -14.35
N VAL A 354 -14.27 -7.87 -15.23
CA VAL A 354 -14.41 -6.93 -16.36
C VAL A 354 -15.50 -7.36 -17.32
N GLN A 355 -15.60 -8.65 -17.64
CA GLN A 355 -16.58 -9.18 -18.59
C GLN A 355 -18.01 -9.08 -18.07
N HIS A 356 -18.22 -9.15 -16.76
CA HIS A 356 -19.53 -8.90 -16.15
C HIS A 356 -20.09 -7.52 -16.55
N PHE A 357 -19.25 -6.48 -16.48
CA PHE A 357 -19.66 -5.10 -16.75
C PHE A 357 -19.53 -4.67 -18.21
N LEU A 358 -18.46 -5.08 -18.89
CA LEU A 358 -18.10 -4.57 -20.22
C LEU A 358 -18.44 -5.58 -21.34
N GLY A 359 -18.91 -6.78 -21.00
CA GLY A 359 -19.23 -7.82 -21.96
C GLY A 359 -17.98 -8.48 -22.55
N PRO A 360 -18.04 -8.97 -23.81
CA PRO A 360 -16.89 -9.61 -24.45
C PRO A 360 -15.72 -8.62 -24.64
N VAL A 361 -14.72 -8.70 -23.77
CA VAL A 361 -13.48 -7.92 -23.86
C VAL A 361 -12.36 -8.78 -24.44
N SER A 362 -11.52 -8.21 -25.31
CA SER A 362 -10.40 -8.94 -25.93
C SER A 362 -9.35 -9.35 -24.89
N LYS A 363 -8.63 -10.45 -25.15
CA LYS A 363 -7.51 -10.89 -24.29
C LYS A 363 -6.48 -9.78 -24.08
N ALA A 364 -6.16 -9.02 -25.12
CA ALA A 364 -5.21 -7.91 -25.06
C ALA A 364 -5.69 -6.76 -24.15
N GLN A 365 -6.98 -6.41 -24.20
CA GLN A 365 -7.55 -5.39 -23.31
C GLN A 365 -7.55 -5.85 -21.85
N VAL A 366 -7.93 -7.10 -21.58
CA VAL A 366 -7.89 -7.67 -20.21
C VAL A 366 -6.46 -7.71 -19.69
N ALA A 367 -5.49 -8.19 -20.48
CA ALA A 367 -4.09 -8.19 -20.10
C ALA A 367 -3.58 -6.78 -19.81
N ARG A 368 -4.02 -5.79 -20.59
CA ARG A 368 -3.67 -4.38 -20.37
C ARG A 368 -4.25 -3.84 -19.06
N MET A 369 -5.54 -4.06 -18.80
CA MET A 369 -6.19 -3.67 -17.53
C MET A 369 -5.53 -4.33 -16.34
N HIS A 370 -5.29 -5.66 -16.41
CA HIS A 370 -4.62 -6.41 -15.35
C HIS A 370 -3.22 -5.87 -15.06
N SER A 371 -2.42 -5.59 -16.10
CA SER A 371 -1.03 -5.13 -15.93
C SER A 371 -0.89 -3.78 -15.20
N TRP A 372 -1.98 -3.02 -15.08
CA TRP A 372 -2.02 -1.72 -14.40
C TRP A 372 -2.82 -1.75 -13.11
N PHE A 373 -4.01 -2.37 -13.12
CA PHE A 373 -5.00 -2.28 -12.05
C PHE A 373 -5.11 -3.57 -11.20
N GLN A 374 -4.10 -4.44 -11.28
CA GLN A 374 -3.99 -5.57 -10.35
C GLN A 374 -3.79 -5.12 -8.91
N GLY A 375 -4.23 -5.99 -7.99
CA GLY A 375 -4.18 -5.72 -6.55
C GLY A 375 -5.54 -5.37 -5.99
N ARG A 376 -5.63 -4.21 -5.33
CA ARG A 376 -6.83 -3.80 -4.61
C ARG A 376 -8.02 -3.57 -5.54
N HIS A 377 -9.22 -3.90 -5.05
CA HIS A 377 -10.46 -3.84 -5.84
C HIS A 377 -10.75 -2.46 -6.44
N ARG A 378 -10.47 -1.39 -5.69
CA ARG A 378 -10.76 -0.01 -6.11
C ARG A 378 -10.11 0.35 -7.46
N PHE A 379 -8.89 -0.10 -7.71
CA PHE A 379 -8.20 0.24 -8.96
C PHE A 379 -8.93 -0.32 -10.18
N LEU A 380 -9.32 -1.59 -10.15
CA LEU A 380 -10.05 -2.20 -11.26
C LEU A 380 -11.50 -1.69 -11.35
N ALA A 381 -12.17 -1.48 -10.22
CA ALA A 381 -13.52 -0.93 -10.18
C ALA A 381 -13.58 0.47 -10.81
N ASN A 382 -12.61 1.34 -10.48
CA ASN A 382 -12.47 2.67 -11.08
C ASN A 382 -12.25 2.59 -12.60
N CYS A 383 -11.42 1.64 -13.06
CA CYS A 383 -11.23 1.39 -14.49
C CYS A 383 -12.54 0.99 -15.16
N VAL A 384 -13.32 0.08 -14.55
CA VAL A 384 -14.60 -0.36 -15.10
C VAL A 384 -15.63 0.77 -15.12
N GLU A 385 -15.73 1.56 -14.05
CA GLU A 385 -16.57 2.76 -13.96
C GLU A 385 -16.31 3.69 -15.15
N HIS A 386 -15.04 3.98 -15.43
CA HIS A 386 -14.66 4.85 -16.54
C HIS A 386 -14.91 4.22 -17.90
N MET A 387 -14.70 2.91 -18.06
CA MET A 387 -15.02 2.24 -19.33
C MET A 387 -16.53 2.19 -19.58
N LEU A 388 -17.37 2.15 -18.55
CA LEU A 388 -18.82 2.26 -18.69
C LEU A 388 -19.21 3.66 -19.20
N MET A 389 -18.57 4.72 -18.67
CA MET A 389 -18.86 6.11 -19.02
C MET A 389 -18.24 6.56 -20.36
N LEU A 390 -17.05 6.09 -20.70
CA LEU A 390 -16.25 6.57 -21.84
C LEU A 390 -16.09 5.54 -22.96
N GLY A 391 -16.44 4.28 -22.68
CA GLY A 391 -16.36 3.18 -23.64
C GLY A 391 -14.96 2.59 -23.72
N LEU A 392 -14.87 1.36 -24.26
CA LEU A 392 -13.62 0.61 -24.37
C LEU A 392 -12.59 1.25 -25.32
N GLY A 393 -13.02 2.11 -26.24
CA GLY A 393 -12.13 2.86 -27.13
C GLY A 393 -11.17 3.77 -26.36
N GLN A 394 -11.61 4.28 -25.22
CA GLN A 394 -10.85 5.22 -24.39
C GLN A 394 -9.95 4.55 -23.35
N LEU A 395 -9.82 3.21 -23.37
CA LEU A 395 -9.01 2.47 -22.38
C LEU A 395 -7.56 2.98 -22.30
N HIS A 396 -6.95 3.29 -23.45
CA HIS A 396 -5.57 3.76 -23.44
C HIS A 396 -5.42 5.14 -22.80
N ALA A 397 -6.28 6.08 -23.21
CA ALA A 397 -6.32 7.44 -22.69
C ALA A 397 -6.59 7.43 -21.18
N PHE A 398 -7.58 6.63 -20.75
CA PHE A 398 -7.88 6.46 -19.33
C PHE A 398 -6.68 5.92 -18.54
N ILE A 399 -5.98 4.90 -19.04
CA ILE A 399 -4.80 4.37 -18.34
C ILE A 399 -3.73 5.46 -18.17
N GLN A 400 -3.50 6.28 -19.20
CA GLN A 400 -2.52 7.38 -19.10
C GLN A 400 -2.95 8.40 -18.04
N MET A 401 -4.20 8.85 -18.09
CA MET A 401 -4.79 9.75 -17.10
C MET A 401 -4.71 9.17 -15.68
N ALA A 402 -5.12 7.92 -15.49
CA ALA A 402 -5.09 7.26 -14.18
C ALA A 402 -3.67 7.15 -13.63
N VAL A 403 -2.68 6.86 -14.47
CA VAL A 403 -1.26 6.84 -14.05
C VAL A 403 -0.84 8.24 -13.59
N VAL A 404 -1.12 9.28 -14.36
CA VAL A 404 -0.78 10.66 -13.98
C VAL A 404 -1.47 11.04 -12.67
N SER A 405 -2.79 10.91 -12.59
CA SER A 405 -3.56 11.36 -11.42
C SER A 405 -3.26 10.56 -10.14
N LEU A 406 -3.04 9.25 -10.24
CA LEU A 406 -2.79 8.41 -9.05
C LEU A 406 -1.33 8.44 -8.61
N THR A 407 -0.39 8.72 -9.52
CA THR A 407 1.04 8.52 -9.25
C THR A 407 1.90 9.77 -9.41
N GLY A 408 1.34 10.83 -10.01
CA GLY A 408 2.08 12.04 -10.40
C GLY A 408 3.05 11.81 -11.56
N PHE A 409 3.04 10.60 -12.14
CA PHE A 409 3.97 10.23 -13.19
C PHE A 409 3.45 10.69 -14.56
N ASP A 410 3.91 11.85 -15.00
CA ASP A 410 3.63 12.36 -16.34
C ASP A 410 4.75 12.01 -17.32
N THR A 411 4.36 11.36 -18.41
CA THR A 411 5.29 11.03 -19.51
C THR A 411 5.17 11.97 -20.69
N ASN A 412 4.08 12.73 -20.80
CA ASN A 412 3.67 13.38 -22.04
C ASN A 412 3.03 14.77 -21.85
N ASN A 413 3.03 15.36 -20.64
CA ASN A 413 2.40 16.66 -20.35
C ASN A 413 0.95 16.75 -20.86
N VAL A 414 0.14 15.74 -20.54
CA VAL A 414 -1.23 15.68 -21.07
C VAL A 414 -2.18 16.32 -20.06
N GLU A 415 -2.79 17.44 -20.43
CA GLU A 415 -3.87 18.06 -19.67
C GLU A 415 -5.16 17.23 -19.83
N TRP A 416 -5.73 16.78 -18.70
CA TRP A 416 -6.99 16.02 -18.68
C TRP A 416 -8.00 16.67 -17.76
N GLU A 417 -9.18 16.98 -18.28
CA GLU A 417 -10.28 17.58 -17.50
C GLU A 417 -10.81 16.67 -16.38
N LEU A 418 -10.67 15.35 -16.53
CA LEU A 418 -11.12 14.35 -15.54
C LEU A 418 -10.09 14.08 -14.42
N GLY A 419 -8.91 14.69 -14.48
CA GLY A 419 -7.82 14.43 -13.54
C GLY A 419 -8.17 14.73 -12.08
N HIS A 420 -9.15 15.61 -11.83
CA HIS A 420 -9.62 15.99 -10.50
C HIS A 420 -10.39 14.88 -9.75
N LEU A 421 -10.83 13.82 -10.45
CA LEU A 421 -11.60 12.74 -9.82
C LEU A 421 -10.73 11.81 -8.96
N TYR A 422 -9.41 11.85 -9.14
CA TYR A 422 -8.48 10.97 -8.45
C TYR A 422 -7.39 11.76 -7.75
N GLY A 423 -7.29 11.57 -6.44
CA GLY A 423 -6.12 12.01 -5.68
C GLY A 423 -4.94 11.06 -5.87
N LEU A 424 -3.72 11.56 -5.64
CA LEU A 424 -2.53 10.73 -5.56
C LEU A 424 -2.76 9.58 -4.57
N ILE A 425 -2.19 8.40 -4.86
CA ILE A 425 -2.20 7.27 -3.91
C ILE A 425 -1.70 7.73 -2.55
N ARG A 426 -0.69 8.61 -2.53
CA ARG A 426 -0.22 9.32 -1.34
C ARG A 426 0.55 10.58 -1.67
N GLU A 427 0.59 11.55 -0.77
CA GLU A 427 1.35 12.78 -0.99
C GLU A 427 2.84 12.61 -0.68
N ASP A 428 3.68 13.39 -1.36
CA ASP A 428 5.14 13.30 -1.27
C ASP A 428 5.65 13.55 0.16
N TYR A 429 5.08 14.52 0.87
CA TYR A 429 5.47 14.85 2.25
C TYR A 429 5.13 13.73 3.24
N GLU A 430 4.04 12.98 3.00
CA GLU A 430 3.64 11.85 3.85
C GLU A 430 4.61 10.67 3.71
N LEU A 431 5.04 10.40 2.47
CA LEU A 431 6.05 9.38 2.18
C LEU A 431 7.40 9.75 2.79
N SER A 432 7.83 10.99 2.62
CA SER A 432 9.11 11.50 3.12
C SER A 432 9.17 11.59 4.64
N GLY A 433 8.05 11.91 5.30
CA GLY A 433 7.95 11.97 6.76
C GLY A 433 7.87 10.60 7.45
N SER A 434 7.62 9.52 6.71
CA SER A 434 7.42 8.19 7.28
C SER A 434 8.74 7.45 7.56
N PHE A 435 8.75 6.64 8.63
CA PHE A 435 9.81 5.65 8.89
C PHE A 435 9.90 4.59 7.76
N ALA A 436 8.79 4.36 7.06
CA ALA A 436 8.70 3.45 5.92
C ALA A 436 9.54 3.88 4.72
N ALA A 437 9.85 5.18 4.54
CA ALA A 437 10.57 5.74 3.38
C ALA A 437 11.81 4.91 2.98
N ARG A 438 12.51 4.41 4.00
CA ARG A 438 13.70 3.57 3.88
C ARG A 438 13.43 2.24 3.17
N HIS A 439 12.38 1.53 3.57
CA HIS A 439 11.97 0.26 2.97
C HIS A 439 11.32 0.49 1.59
N LEU A 440 10.64 1.62 1.38
CA LEU A 440 10.02 1.97 0.10
C LEU A 440 11.06 2.14 -1.01
N ARG A 441 12.22 2.75 -0.71
CA ARG A 441 13.34 2.81 -1.67
C ARG A 441 13.81 1.39 -2.03
N GLU A 442 14.03 0.52 -1.04
CA GLU A 442 14.44 -0.87 -1.31
C GLU A 442 13.42 -1.61 -2.17
N ALA A 443 12.14 -1.40 -1.89
CA ALA A 443 11.05 -1.99 -2.66
C ALA A 443 11.07 -1.54 -4.12
N LEU A 444 11.24 -0.24 -4.36
CA LEU A 444 11.32 0.32 -5.70
C LEU A 444 12.50 -0.27 -6.49
N PHE A 445 13.67 -0.37 -5.88
CA PHE A 445 14.85 -0.98 -6.53
C PHE A 445 14.67 -2.49 -6.77
N ALA A 446 14.06 -3.22 -5.83
CA ALA A 446 13.75 -4.64 -6.01
C ALA A 446 12.78 -4.85 -7.18
N TYR A 447 11.76 -4.02 -7.31
CA TYR A 447 10.82 -4.10 -8.41
C TYR A 447 11.45 -3.72 -9.75
N THR A 448 12.07 -2.53 -9.83
CA THR A 448 12.62 -2.00 -11.09
C THR A 448 13.80 -2.82 -11.62
N LEU A 449 14.69 -3.30 -10.75
CA LEU A 449 15.92 -3.96 -11.17
C LEU A 449 15.85 -5.49 -11.15
N ARG A 450 15.01 -6.06 -10.29
CA ARG A 450 14.90 -7.52 -10.11
C ARG A 450 13.53 -8.08 -10.48
N ASN A 451 12.54 -7.25 -10.82
CA ASN A 451 11.15 -7.65 -11.03
C ASN A 451 10.60 -8.43 -9.82
N GLN A 452 10.97 -8.03 -8.60
CA GLN A 452 10.60 -8.70 -7.36
C GLN A 452 9.58 -7.86 -6.58
N GLN A 453 8.52 -8.51 -6.12
CA GLN A 453 7.65 -7.97 -5.08
C GLN A 453 8.40 -7.85 -3.75
N THR A 454 7.96 -6.93 -2.90
CA THR A 454 8.59 -6.71 -1.59
C THR A 454 7.68 -7.21 -0.49
N SER A 455 8.18 -8.17 0.28
CA SER A 455 7.53 -8.65 1.50
C SER A 455 8.12 -7.93 2.71
N LEU A 456 7.25 -7.38 3.54
CA LEU A 456 7.57 -6.60 4.73
C LEU A 456 7.18 -7.40 5.98
N ARG A 457 8.07 -7.38 6.98
CA ARG A 457 7.88 -8.03 8.29
C ARG A 457 7.95 -7.06 9.47
N SER A 458 8.52 -5.88 9.24
CA SER A 458 8.64 -4.79 10.22
C SER A 458 7.86 -3.58 9.71
N ASP A 459 7.36 -2.77 10.63
CA ASP A 459 6.63 -1.53 10.35
C ASP A 459 5.46 -1.73 9.36
N VAL A 460 4.84 -2.92 9.41
CA VAL A 460 3.79 -3.34 8.47
C VAL A 460 2.62 -2.36 8.50
N GLU A 461 2.20 -1.92 9.69
CA GLU A 461 1.12 -0.94 9.88
C GLU A 461 1.39 0.39 9.16
N ASP A 462 2.63 0.88 9.18
CA ASP A 462 3.01 2.14 8.53
C ASP A 462 2.85 2.04 7.00
N HIS A 463 3.28 0.93 6.39
CA HIS A 463 3.18 0.76 4.95
C HIS A 463 1.74 0.56 4.46
N VAL A 464 0.93 -0.13 5.27
CA VAL A 464 -0.50 -0.39 4.99
C VAL A 464 -1.33 0.89 5.18
N SER A 465 -1.03 1.68 6.21
CA SER A 465 -1.70 2.96 6.49
C SER A 465 -1.35 4.05 5.48
N LEU A 466 -0.12 4.05 4.95
CA LEU A 466 0.27 4.85 3.78
C LEU A 466 -0.39 4.38 2.47
N GLY A 467 -1.07 3.24 2.49
CA GLY A 467 -1.77 2.70 1.34
C GLY A 467 -0.85 2.14 0.25
N LEU A 468 0.35 1.67 0.62
CA LEU A 468 1.37 1.17 -0.30
C LEU A 468 1.52 -0.35 -0.27
N ALA A 469 1.17 -1.00 0.84
CA ALA A 469 1.31 -2.44 1.02
C ALA A 469 -0.01 -3.10 1.41
N LEU A 470 -0.22 -4.33 0.96
CA LEU A 470 -1.41 -5.12 1.31
C LEU A 470 -1.07 -6.12 2.41
N LEU A 471 -1.88 -6.17 3.47
CA LEU A 471 -1.77 -7.21 4.51
C LEU A 471 -2.13 -8.58 3.94
N ASP A 472 -1.34 -9.58 4.33
CA ASP A 472 -1.64 -10.99 4.09
C ASP A 472 -2.57 -11.58 5.18
N ASP A 473 -2.93 -12.86 5.06
CA ASP A 473 -3.83 -13.57 5.98
C ASP A 473 -3.36 -13.56 7.45
N ASP A 474 -2.05 -13.47 7.70
CA ASP A 474 -1.46 -13.58 9.04
C ASP A 474 -1.19 -12.24 9.75
N VAL A 475 -1.41 -11.10 9.08
CA VAL A 475 -1.18 -9.73 9.57
C VAL A 475 0.28 -9.39 9.90
N THR A 476 1.13 -10.39 10.08
CA THR A 476 2.57 -10.23 10.34
C THR A 476 3.35 -9.88 9.08
N HIS A 477 2.76 -10.13 7.90
CA HIS A 477 3.33 -9.82 6.61
C HIS A 477 2.47 -8.84 5.82
N ALA A 478 3.14 -7.90 5.15
CA ALA A 478 2.54 -7.10 4.09
C ALA A 478 3.36 -7.18 2.82
N THR A 479 2.70 -6.99 1.67
CA THR A 479 3.35 -7.11 0.36
C THR A 479 3.12 -5.85 -0.48
N ILE A 480 4.18 -5.39 -1.14
CA ILE A 480 4.13 -4.34 -2.17
C ILE A 480 4.41 -5.00 -3.51
N TRP A 481 3.39 -5.02 -4.37
CA TRP A 481 3.47 -5.63 -5.70
C TRP A 481 2.61 -4.91 -6.75
N GLU A 482 1.80 -3.94 -6.34
CA GLU A 482 0.88 -3.21 -7.23
C GLU A 482 1.65 -2.24 -8.15
N PRO A 483 1.48 -2.32 -9.48
CA PRO A 483 2.23 -1.47 -10.42
C PRO A 483 2.07 0.03 -10.16
N LEU A 484 0.83 0.50 -9.94
CA LEU A 484 0.56 1.92 -9.68
C LEU A 484 1.26 2.42 -8.41
N VAL A 485 1.44 1.55 -7.40
CA VAL A 485 2.23 1.90 -6.21
C VAL A 485 3.69 2.13 -6.58
N PHE A 486 4.30 1.27 -7.40
CA PHE A 486 5.70 1.47 -7.82
C PHE A 486 5.90 2.71 -8.70
N TYR A 487 4.94 3.03 -9.58
CA TYR A 487 4.95 4.29 -10.30
C TYR A 487 4.88 5.49 -9.35
N ARG A 488 4.04 5.42 -8.31
CA ARG A 488 3.97 6.48 -7.30
C ARG A 488 5.28 6.62 -6.52
N LEU A 489 5.88 5.50 -6.11
CA LEU A 489 7.17 5.47 -5.44
C LEU A 489 8.29 6.01 -6.32
N PHE A 490 8.24 5.74 -7.63
CA PHE A 490 9.20 6.25 -8.59
C PHE A 490 9.11 7.79 -8.71
N THR A 491 7.91 8.36 -8.88
CA THR A 491 7.72 9.82 -8.89
C THR A 491 8.20 10.45 -7.59
N TRP A 492 7.81 9.89 -6.44
CA TRP A 492 8.26 10.35 -5.13
C TRP A 492 9.80 10.36 -5.04
N PHE A 493 10.42 9.27 -5.48
CA PHE A 493 11.88 9.12 -5.48
C PHE A 493 12.59 10.16 -6.36
N LEU A 494 12.04 10.47 -7.54
CA LEU A 494 12.60 11.49 -8.42
C LEU A 494 12.51 12.90 -7.82
N ASN A 495 11.44 13.20 -7.09
CA ASN A 495 11.22 14.52 -6.49
C ASN A 495 12.06 14.76 -5.22
N HIS A 496 12.68 13.72 -4.65
CA HIS A 496 13.29 13.76 -3.32
C HIS A 496 14.79 13.41 -3.35
N SER A 497 15.63 14.41 -3.61
CA SER A 497 17.09 14.26 -3.64
C SER A 497 17.70 13.88 -2.28
N ASP A 498 17.00 14.13 -1.16
CA ASP A 498 17.38 13.66 0.18
C ASP A 498 17.35 12.12 0.29
N ARG A 499 16.72 11.45 -0.67
CA ARG A 499 16.67 9.99 -0.75
C ARG A 499 17.60 9.44 -1.81
N ALA A 500 18.38 10.30 -2.49
CA ALA A 500 19.39 9.86 -3.43
C ALA A 500 20.53 9.08 -2.75
N ILE A 501 21.35 8.41 -3.56
CA ILE A 501 22.53 7.66 -3.14
C ILE A 501 23.52 8.60 -2.47
N ASP A 502 23.64 9.83 -2.94
CA ASP A 502 24.50 10.85 -2.36
C ASP A 502 24.18 11.08 -0.89
N THR A 503 22.90 11.27 -0.59
CA THR A 503 22.42 11.50 0.76
C THR A 503 22.52 10.22 1.58
N THR A 504 22.22 9.05 1.00
CA THR A 504 22.37 7.75 1.67
C THR A 504 23.84 7.45 2.01
N ALA A 505 24.76 7.79 1.12
CA ALA A 505 26.19 7.60 1.29
C ALA A 505 26.74 8.57 2.33
N LYS A 506 26.34 9.86 2.28
CA LYS A 506 26.67 10.86 3.32
C LYS A 506 26.16 10.44 4.69
N GLN A 507 24.90 10.03 4.80
CA GLN A 507 24.33 9.51 6.06
C GLN A 507 25.12 8.31 6.60
N LYS A 508 25.56 7.39 5.72
CA LYS A 508 26.36 6.24 6.14
C LYS A 508 27.78 6.63 6.55
N LEU A 509 28.36 7.65 5.93
CA LEU A 509 29.64 8.24 6.33
C LEU A 509 29.55 8.94 7.70
N ASP A 510 28.43 9.60 7.99
CA ASP A 510 28.20 10.31 9.25
C ASP A 510 27.77 9.40 10.41
N GLU A 511 26.97 8.36 10.14
CA GLU A 511 26.44 7.42 11.14
C GLU A 511 26.73 5.93 10.81
N PRO A 512 28.00 5.46 10.86
CA PRO A 512 28.38 4.11 10.41
C PRO A 512 27.69 2.96 11.15
N LEU A 513 27.37 3.17 12.44
CA LEU A 513 26.85 2.13 13.34
C LEU A 513 25.34 1.92 13.24
N ARG A 514 24.61 2.82 12.56
CA ARG A 514 23.14 2.78 12.50
C ARG A 514 22.58 2.17 11.22
N ILE A 515 23.39 2.00 10.18
CA ILE A 515 22.92 1.54 8.87
C ILE A 515 23.41 0.11 8.61
N SER A 516 22.63 -0.87 9.10
CA SER A 516 22.85 -2.31 8.87
C SER A 516 22.64 -2.74 7.40
N HIS A 517 22.00 -1.91 6.57
CA HIS A 517 21.51 -2.33 5.25
C HIS A 517 22.43 -1.92 4.10
N SER A 518 23.41 -2.77 3.76
CA SER A 518 24.34 -2.59 2.63
C SER A 518 23.64 -2.46 1.27
N LEU A 519 22.51 -3.15 1.07
CA LEU A 519 21.82 -3.27 -0.21
C LEU A 519 21.39 -1.93 -0.85
N ARG A 520 21.01 -0.92 -0.06
CA ARG A 520 20.57 0.40 -0.58
C ARG A 520 21.67 1.09 -1.35
N LEU A 521 22.85 1.10 -0.74
CA LEU A 521 24.04 1.71 -1.30
C LEU A 521 24.57 0.86 -2.45
N VAL A 522 24.52 -0.47 -2.34
CA VAL A 522 24.91 -1.38 -3.43
C VAL A 522 24.12 -1.10 -4.69
N ASN A 523 22.78 -1.07 -4.62
CA ASN A 523 21.96 -0.92 -5.82
C ASN A 523 22.16 0.46 -6.48
N GLY A 524 22.20 1.54 -5.69
CA GLY A 524 22.48 2.87 -6.23
C GLY A 524 23.88 2.97 -6.82
N LEU A 525 24.89 2.37 -6.17
CA LEU A 525 26.28 2.41 -6.64
C LEU A 525 26.44 1.62 -7.94
N ALA A 526 25.82 0.44 -8.03
CA ALA A 526 25.81 -0.35 -9.24
C ALA A 526 25.20 0.45 -10.40
N SER A 527 24.08 1.16 -10.16
CA SER A 527 23.46 1.99 -11.19
C SER A 527 24.38 3.13 -11.63
N TYR A 528 25.08 3.76 -10.68
CA TYR A 528 26.03 4.82 -10.98
C TYR A 528 27.21 4.31 -11.81
N LEU A 529 27.85 3.21 -11.38
CA LEU A 529 28.96 2.59 -12.09
C LEU A 529 28.55 2.12 -13.49
N TYR A 530 27.31 1.65 -13.64
CA TYR A 530 26.76 1.31 -14.94
C TYR A 530 26.73 2.50 -15.88
N ARG A 531 26.24 3.66 -15.42
CA ARG A 531 26.21 4.86 -16.28
C ARG A 531 27.60 5.31 -16.73
N LEU A 532 28.58 5.29 -15.82
CA LEU A 532 29.95 5.69 -16.15
C LEU A 532 30.64 4.77 -17.16
N HIS A 533 30.30 3.48 -17.14
CA HIS A 533 31.00 2.44 -17.90
C HIS A 533 30.09 1.66 -18.85
N ALA A 534 28.89 2.17 -19.12
CA ALA A 534 28.02 1.57 -20.11
C ALA A 534 28.72 1.65 -21.49
N PRO A 535 28.56 0.64 -22.35
CA PRO A 535 29.10 0.69 -23.71
C PRO A 535 28.61 1.92 -24.50
N SER A 536 27.43 2.45 -24.13
CA SER A 536 26.79 3.62 -24.71
C SER A 536 27.08 4.94 -23.96
N ALA A 537 27.98 4.95 -22.97
CA ALA A 537 28.32 6.18 -22.25
C ALA A 537 28.89 7.23 -23.23
N SER A 538 28.38 8.46 -23.15
CA SER A 538 28.74 9.57 -24.05
C SER A 538 30.20 10.01 -23.88
N GLU A 539 30.71 9.95 -22.66
CA GLU A 539 32.07 10.36 -22.31
C GLU A 539 32.81 9.19 -21.63
N PRO A 540 33.91 8.70 -22.23
CA PRO A 540 34.69 7.63 -21.63
C PRO A 540 35.50 8.17 -20.44
N ILE A 541 35.24 7.63 -19.26
CA ILE A 541 35.87 8.06 -18.00
C ILE A 541 36.98 7.08 -17.61
N GLY A 542 38.13 7.62 -17.18
CA GLY A 542 39.26 6.83 -16.70
C GLY A 542 38.96 6.28 -15.30
N LEU A 543 39.58 5.15 -14.93
CA LEU A 543 39.36 4.61 -13.58
C LEU A 543 39.88 5.56 -12.49
N SER A 544 40.99 6.24 -12.72
CA SER A 544 41.62 7.20 -11.80
C SER A 544 40.78 8.45 -11.50
N ASP A 545 39.77 8.75 -12.33
CA ASP A 545 38.87 9.87 -12.13
C ASP A 545 38.00 9.75 -10.86
N TYR A 546 37.70 8.52 -10.47
CA TYR A 546 36.81 8.23 -9.33
C TYR A 546 37.35 7.10 -8.43
N LEU A 547 38.43 6.43 -8.84
CA LEU A 547 39.18 5.47 -8.04
C LEU A 547 40.55 6.03 -7.67
N ASP A 548 40.79 6.09 -6.37
CA ASP A 548 42.07 6.51 -5.81
C ASP A 548 42.94 5.28 -5.52
N PHE A 549 43.89 5.02 -6.42
CA PHE A 549 44.81 3.89 -6.34
C PHE A 549 45.88 4.15 -5.29
N ARG A 550 45.88 3.37 -4.21
CA ARG A 550 46.84 3.51 -3.12
C ARG A 550 48.08 2.66 -3.36
N GLY A 551 49.26 3.29 -3.23
CA GLY A 551 50.55 2.63 -3.44
C GLY A 551 51.12 2.90 -4.83
N ALA A 552 51.57 1.85 -5.52
CA ALA A 552 52.05 1.98 -6.89
C ALA A 552 50.84 2.04 -7.84
N ILE A 553 50.64 3.20 -8.46
CA ILE A 553 49.55 3.42 -9.43
C ILE A 553 49.79 2.50 -10.63
N PRO A 554 48.84 1.60 -10.97
CA PRO A 554 48.97 0.75 -12.15
C PRO A 554 49.04 1.60 -13.43
N GLY A 555 49.84 1.19 -14.41
CA GLY A 555 49.93 1.91 -15.70
C GLY A 555 48.61 1.94 -16.51
N TRP A 556 47.59 1.19 -16.08
CA TRP A 556 46.24 1.21 -16.64
C TRP A 556 45.22 1.98 -15.79
N ALA A 557 45.65 2.66 -14.71
CA ALA A 557 44.75 3.42 -13.84
C ALA A 557 43.97 4.51 -14.60
N ASP A 558 44.59 5.14 -15.60
CA ASP A 558 43.96 6.16 -16.44
C ASP A 558 43.20 5.55 -17.65
N ALA A 559 43.19 4.22 -17.77
CA ALA A 559 42.49 3.56 -18.87
C ALA A 559 40.98 3.70 -18.70
N THR A 560 40.30 3.96 -19.81
CA THR A 560 38.84 3.93 -19.86
C THR A 560 38.34 2.48 -19.82
N ALA A 561 37.19 2.28 -19.19
CA ALA A 561 36.64 0.95 -18.96
C ALA A 561 35.18 0.81 -19.41
N GLU A 562 34.79 -0.40 -19.79
CA GLU A 562 33.40 -0.78 -20.07
C GLU A 562 32.95 -1.91 -19.15
N ILE A 563 31.71 -1.84 -18.68
CA ILE A 563 31.07 -2.97 -18.02
C ILE A 563 30.66 -4.01 -19.06
N ILE A 564 31.02 -5.25 -18.75
CA ILE A 564 30.68 -6.42 -19.56
C ILE A 564 29.95 -7.44 -18.70
N LEU A 565 29.28 -8.38 -19.36
CA LEU A 565 28.72 -9.55 -18.68
C LEU A 565 29.85 -10.55 -18.37
N PRO A 566 29.62 -11.47 -17.40
CA PRO A 566 30.52 -12.57 -17.15
C PRO A 566 30.96 -13.26 -18.45
N PRO A 567 32.27 -13.37 -18.71
CA PRO A 567 32.77 -13.96 -19.94
C PRO A 567 32.39 -15.44 -20.02
N CYS A 568 31.92 -15.87 -21.19
CA CYS A 568 31.64 -17.29 -21.42
C CYS A 568 32.87 -17.92 -22.07
N THR A 569 33.46 -18.93 -21.42
CA THR A 569 34.55 -19.75 -21.95
C THR A 569 33.95 -20.96 -22.67
N ARG A 570 34.01 -20.98 -24.01
CA ARG A 570 33.67 -22.15 -24.82
C ARG A 570 34.87 -22.52 -25.68
N ALA A 571 35.31 -23.77 -25.60
CA ALA A 571 36.44 -24.31 -26.36
C ALA A 571 37.74 -23.50 -26.24
N GLY A 572 38.06 -22.98 -25.05
CA GLY A 572 39.29 -22.22 -24.79
C GLY A 572 39.26 -20.76 -25.27
N HIS A 573 38.19 -20.31 -25.93
CA HIS A 573 38.01 -18.91 -26.32
C HIS A 573 37.10 -18.16 -25.36
N ILE A 574 37.53 -16.96 -24.96
CA ILE A 574 36.77 -16.06 -24.11
C ILE A 574 35.89 -15.18 -25.00
N ARG A 575 34.57 -15.38 -24.95
CA ARG A 575 33.62 -14.51 -25.63
C ARG A 575 33.15 -13.42 -24.67
N LEU A 576 33.52 -12.17 -24.99
CA LEU A 576 32.99 -10.99 -24.30
C LEU A 576 31.53 -10.80 -24.69
N ARG A 577 30.70 -10.47 -23.70
CA ARG A 577 29.28 -10.19 -23.86
C ARG A 577 28.98 -8.86 -23.20
N TYR A 578 28.05 -8.11 -23.75
CA TYR A 578 27.69 -6.78 -23.28
C TYR A 578 26.27 -6.77 -22.73
N PRO A 579 26.02 -6.08 -21.61
CA PRO A 579 24.68 -5.94 -21.07
C PRO A 579 23.83 -5.06 -21.99
N ALA A 580 22.62 -5.51 -22.32
CA ALA A 580 21.67 -4.71 -23.10
C ALA A 580 21.03 -3.58 -22.28
N ALA A 581 20.94 -3.75 -20.96
CA ALA A 581 20.43 -2.78 -20.01
C ALA A 581 21.06 -3.01 -18.64
N PHE A 582 20.96 -2.01 -17.76
CA PHE A 582 21.31 -2.18 -16.36
C PHE A 582 20.40 -3.24 -15.71
N SER A 583 21.02 -4.16 -14.98
CA SER A 583 20.33 -5.08 -14.09
C SER A 583 21.30 -5.57 -13.02
N ILE A 584 20.76 -6.04 -11.91
CA ILE A 584 21.54 -6.58 -10.80
C ILE A 584 20.84 -7.80 -10.25
N THR A 585 21.58 -8.86 -9.95
CA THR A 585 21.06 -10.04 -9.28
C THR A 585 21.68 -10.20 -7.90
N ALA A 586 21.02 -10.95 -7.02
CA ALA A 586 21.51 -11.23 -5.68
C ALA A 586 21.57 -12.76 -5.45
N ALA A 587 22.75 -13.25 -5.06
CA ALA A 587 22.97 -14.64 -4.69
C ALA A 587 22.45 -14.91 -3.28
N LYS A 588 21.75 -16.05 -3.12
CA LYS A 588 21.36 -16.59 -1.82
C LYS A 588 22.35 -17.66 -1.36
N HIS A 589 23.01 -18.31 -2.30
CA HIS A 589 23.94 -19.40 -2.07
C HIS A 589 25.25 -19.21 -2.85
N PRO A 590 26.36 -19.82 -2.40
CA PRO A 590 27.63 -19.79 -3.12
C PRO A 590 27.54 -20.33 -4.56
N ASP A 591 26.63 -21.26 -4.83
CA ASP A 591 26.41 -21.80 -6.17
C ASP A 591 25.83 -20.73 -7.12
N ASP A 592 24.98 -19.82 -6.65
CA ASP A 592 24.46 -18.71 -7.47
C ASP A 592 25.59 -17.77 -7.93
N VAL A 593 26.60 -17.57 -7.07
CA VAL A 593 27.80 -16.78 -7.41
C VAL A 593 28.61 -17.49 -8.51
N LEU A 594 28.74 -18.80 -8.43
CA LEU A 594 29.43 -19.60 -9.44
C LEU A 594 28.67 -19.60 -10.77
N ASP A 595 27.35 -19.75 -10.74
CA ASP A 595 26.50 -19.71 -11.92
C ASP A 595 26.59 -18.36 -12.63
N TRP A 596 26.59 -17.28 -11.85
CA TRP A 596 26.83 -15.94 -12.41
C TRP A 596 28.23 -15.82 -13.02
N LEU A 597 29.29 -16.25 -12.33
CA LEU A 597 30.67 -16.22 -12.87
C LEU A 597 30.81 -17.05 -14.17
N ASN A 598 30.06 -18.15 -14.30
CA ASN A 598 30.14 -19.09 -15.41
C ASN A 598 29.29 -18.72 -16.63
N GLY A 599 28.63 -17.56 -16.62
CA GLY A 599 27.85 -17.13 -17.79
C GLY A 599 26.59 -16.35 -17.49
N GLY A 600 26.48 -15.73 -16.31
CA GLY A 600 25.36 -14.87 -15.94
C GLY A 600 25.01 -13.81 -17.00
N ASP A 601 23.75 -13.42 -17.02
CA ASP A 601 23.16 -12.43 -17.93
C ASP A 601 23.01 -11.04 -17.29
N HIS A 602 23.38 -10.92 -16.01
CA HIS A 602 23.36 -9.66 -15.26
C HIS A 602 24.77 -9.02 -15.18
N PRO A 603 24.92 -7.71 -15.41
CA PRO A 603 26.22 -7.03 -15.29
C PRO A 603 26.74 -6.93 -13.86
N PHE A 604 25.84 -6.96 -12.87
CA PHE A 604 26.18 -6.89 -11.45
C PHE A 604 25.62 -8.07 -10.66
N LEU A 605 26.38 -8.48 -9.64
CA LEU A 605 25.99 -9.48 -8.66
C LEU A 605 26.21 -8.93 -7.24
N ILE A 606 25.18 -9.03 -6.40
CA ILE A 606 25.29 -8.96 -4.94
C ILE A 606 25.54 -10.40 -4.47
N PRO A 607 26.74 -10.76 -4.02
CA PRO A 607 27.03 -12.13 -3.61
C PRO A 607 26.37 -12.45 -2.27
N ASP A 608 26.39 -13.72 -1.88
CA ASP A 608 25.96 -14.14 -0.55
C ASP A 608 26.94 -13.69 0.54
N ASP A 609 26.46 -13.63 1.80
CA ASP A 609 27.22 -13.17 2.97
C ASP A 609 28.54 -13.94 3.19
N GLY A 610 28.65 -15.17 2.66
CA GLY A 610 29.83 -16.02 2.81
C GLY A 610 31.04 -15.59 1.97
N LEU A 611 30.86 -14.77 0.93
CA LEU A 611 31.94 -14.39 0.02
C LEU A 611 32.82 -13.26 0.60
N GLY A 612 32.23 -12.34 1.36
CA GLY A 612 32.93 -11.20 1.97
C GLY A 612 33.10 -9.98 1.06
N THR A 613 32.22 -9.76 0.08
CA THR A 613 32.20 -8.54 -0.75
C THR A 613 30.75 -8.13 -0.97
N ASP A 614 30.47 -6.84 -1.20
CA ASP A 614 29.10 -6.32 -1.27
C ASP A 614 28.56 -6.25 -2.72
N LEU A 615 29.46 -6.12 -3.70
CA LEU A 615 29.11 -6.02 -5.12
C LEU A 615 30.23 -6.59 -5.99
N MET A 616 29.85 -7.30 -7.05
CA MET A 616 30.73 -7.86 -8.07
C MET A 616 30.28 -7.47 -9.47
N PHE A 617 31.24 -7.17 -10.35
CA PHE A 617 31.00 -6.94 -11.78
C PHE A 617 32.27 -7.14 -12.60
N PHE A 618 32.16 -7.15 -13.93
CA PHE A 618 33.30 -7.28 -14.83
C PHE A 618 33.56 -5.97 -15.59
N LEU A 619 34.84 -5.61 -15.70
CA LEU A 619 35.30 -4.47 -16.51
C LEU A 619 36.24 -4.93 -17.63
N ARG A 620 36.07 -4.33 -18.81
CA ARG A 620 37.00 -4.39 -19.94
C ARG A 620 37.75 -3.06 -20.05
N LEU A 621 39.08 -3.10 -20.08
CA LEU A 621 39.92 -1.91 -20.27
C LEU A 621 40.15 -1.62 -21.77
N LYS A 622 39.92 -0.37 -22.22
CA LYS A 622 39.92 0.00 -23.65
C LYS A 622 41.28 0.37 -24.27
N HIS A 623 42.32 0.64 -23.48
CA HIS A 623 43.61 1.16 -23.98
C HIS A 623 44.82 0.25 -23.75
N VAL A 624 44.61 -0.96 -23.23
CA VAL A 624 45.66 -1.96 -23.10
C VAL A 624 45.54 -2.89 -24.32
N ASN A 625 46.63 -3.05 -25.09
CA ASN A 625 46.73 -3.79 -26.38
C ASN A 625 46.22 -5.25 -26.40
N LEU A 626 45.55 -5.75 -25.35
CA LEU A 626 45.13 -7.14 -25.20
C LEU A 626 43.70 -7.35 -24.65
N GLY A 627 42.83 -6.33 -24.62
CA GLY A 627 41.42 -6.56 -24.20
C GLY A 627 41.30 -7.14 -22.79
N SER A 628 42.19 -6.74 -21.89
CA SER A 628 42.24 -7.21 -20.51
C SER A 628 40.89 -7.01 -19.83
N THR A 629 40.40 -8.09 -19.22
CA THR A 629 39.18 -8.12 -18.42
C THR A 629 39.55 -8.25 -16.96
N ALA A 630 38.85 -7.54 -16.08
CA ALA A 630 39.00 -7.64 -14.64
C ALA A 630 37.67 -7.95 -13.96
N VAL A 631 37.70 -8.84 -12.97
CA VAL A 631 36.61 -8.93 -11.97
C VAL A 631 36.84 -7.83 -10.95
N VAL A 632 35.85 -6.98 -10.76
CA VAL A 632 35.86 -5.95 -9.73
C VAL A 632 35.11 -6.47 -8.52
N LEU A 633 35.77 -6.45 -7.37
CA LEU A 633 35.16 -6.74 -6.07
C LEU A 633 35.07 -5.44 -5.29
N VAL A 634 33.84 -5.04 -4.94
CA VAL A 634 33.57 -3.82 -4.17
C VAL A 634 33.11 -4.19 -2.77
N SER A 635 33.70 -3.54 -1.76
CA SER A 635 33.15 -3.54 -0.40
C SER A 635 32.76 -2.15 0.07
N LEU A 636 31.61 -2.10 0.72
CA LEU A 636 30.92 -0.93 1.23
C LEU A 636 31.08 -0.79 2.75
N GLN A 637 32.32 -0.88 3.24
CA GLN A 637 32.63 -0.53 4.62
C GLN A 637 32.92 0.97 4.77
N LEU A 638 31.83 1.74 4.78
CA LEU A 638 31.85 3.15 5.15
C LEU A 638 31.84 3.25 6.68
N ALA A 639 32.98 3.01 7.33
CA ALA A 639 33.14 3.29 8.75
C ALA A 639 34.17 4.40 8.95
N ARG A 640 33.81 5.44 9.72
CA ARG A 640 34.81 6.33 10.31
C ARG A 640 35.65 5.49 11.28
N PRO A 641 36.98 5.47 11.16
CA PRO A 641 37.80 4.66 12.05
C PRO A 641 37.63 5.16 13.48
N SER A 642 37.16 4.28 14.38
CA SER A 642 37.42 4.50 15.79
C SER A 642 38.93 4.39 15.99
N ARG A 643 39.53 5.20 16.87
CA ARG A 643 40.99 5.20 17.12
C ARG A 643 41.56 3.81 17.48
N SER A 644 40.73 2.81 17.82
CA SER A 644 41.12 1.44 18.16
C SER A 644 40.81 0.37 17.10
N THR A 645 39.99 0.65 16.08
CA THR A 645 39.77 -0.30 14.97
C THR A 645 40.93 -0.17 13.99
N ARG A 646 41.99 -0.98 14.21
CA ARG A 646 42.97 -1.27 13.16
C ARG A 646 42.19 -1.67 11.91
N ARG A 647 42.23 -0.80 10.89
CA ARG A 647 41.73 -0.98 9.53
C ARG A 647 41.80 -2.45 9.13
N ASP A 648 40.69 -3.17 9.26
CA ASP A 648 40.71 -4.63 9.21
C ASP A 648 40.88 -5.06 7.75
N ALA A 649 42.10 -5.44 7.39
CA ALA A 649 42.41 -5.87 6.05
C ALA A 649 41.54 -7.08 5.60
N LYS A 650 40.86 -7.77 6.53
CA LYS A 650 39.99 -8.93 6.24
C LYS A 650 38.66 -8.61 5.54
N ILE A 651 38.30 -7.33 5.41
CA ILE A 651 36.98 -6.87 4.96
C ILE A 651 36.67 -7.29 3.51
N VAL A 652 37.65 -7.17 2.62
CA VAL A 652 37.59 -7.74 1.27
C VAL A 652 38.60 -8.88 1.25
N PRO A 653 38.27 -10.07 0.73
CA PRO A 653 39.21 -11.18 0.58
C PRO A 653 40.52 -10.74 -0.09
N ILE A 654 41.56 -10.47 0.73
CA ILE A 654 42.89 -10.04 0.25
C ILE A 654 43.62 -11.19 -0.44
N GLN A 655 43.23 -12.42 -0.13
CA GLN A 655 43.84 -13.61 -0.67
C GLN A 655 42.75 -14.60 -1.09
N PRO A 656 43.00 -15.40 -2.14
CA PRO A 656 42.11 -16.48 -2.56
C PRO A 656 41.63 -17.38 -1.40
N ALA A 657 42.48 -17.59 -0.40
CA ALA A 657 42.18 -18.38 0.80
C ALA A 657 41.00 -17.85 1.64
N MET A 658 40.66 -16.57 1.49
CA MET A 658 39.62 -15.87 2.27
C MET A 658 38.23 -15.94 1.62
N PHE A 659 38.10 -16.34 0.35
CA PHE A 659 36.78 -16.60 -0.23
C PHE A 659 36.17 -17.83 0.44
N TYR A 660 34.95 -17.73 0.95
CA TYR A 660 34.25 -18.84 1.61
C TYR A 660 35.15 -19.62 2.57
N PRO A 661 35.66 -19.01 3.66
CA PRO A 661 36.70 -19.60 4.49
C PRO A 661 36.29 -20.95 5.09
N LYS A 662 34.97 -21.19 5.21
CA LYS A 662 34.36 -22.43 5.72
C LYS A 662 33.94 -23.42 4.62
N ALA A 663 33.99 -23.06 3.33
CA ALA A 663 33.51 -23.91 2.23
C ALA A 663 34.58 -24.10 1.14
N ASN A 664 35.52 -25.02 1.40
CA ASN A 664 36.68 -25.30 0.53
C ASN A 664 36.31 -25.59 -0.93
N ARG A 665 35.18 -26.28 -1.17
CA ARG A 665 34.69 -26.58 -2.52
C ARG A 665 34.35 -25.31 -3.29
N HIS A 666 33.48 -24.46 -2.74
CA HIS A 666 33.07 -23.20 -3.36
C HIS A 666 34.26 -22.25 -3.50
N ARG A 667 35.14 -22.19 -2.49
CA ARG A 667 36.40 -21.45 -2.57
C ARG A 667 37.23 -21.87 -3.78
N SER A 668 37.52 -23.16 -3.92
CA SER A 668 38.31 -23.67 -5.05
C SER A 668 37.65 -23.40 -6.40
N ALA A 669 36.31 -23.50 -6.48
CA ALA A 669 35.56 -23.21 -7.69
C ALA A 669 35.62 -21.73 -8.09
N VAL A 670 35.40 -20.80 -7.15
CA VAL A 670 35.51 -19.35 -7.40
C VAL A 670 36.92 -18.98 -7.85
N ILE A 671 37.94 -19.53 -7.17
CA ILE A 671 39.34 -19.29 -7.54
C ILE A 671 39.62 -19.81 -8.95
N SER A 672 39.11 -21.00 -9.29
CA SER A 672 39.27 -21.57 -10.63
C SER A 672 38.63 -20.68 -11.69
N ALA A 673 37.40 -20.21 -11.46
CA ALA A 673 36.69 -19.30 -12.35
C ALA A 673 37.47 -17.98 -12.54
N ILE A 674 37.95 -17.35 -11.46
CA ILE A 674 38.73 -16.11 -11.55
C ILE A 674 40.09 -16.33 -12.24
N ARG A 675 40.74 -17.49 -12.03
CA ARG A 675 42.03 -17.82 -12.69
C ARG A 675 41.91 -18.04 -14.18
N SER A 676 40.72 -18.40 -14.67
CA SER A 676 40.46 -18.56 -16.10
C SER A 676 40.40 -17.23 -16.87
N LEU A 677 40.34 -16.11 -16.14
CA LEU A 677 40.24 -14.78 -16.72
C LEU A 677 41.59 -14.24 -17.17
N PRO A 678 41.61 -13.33 -18.17
CA PRO A 678 42.82 -12.61 -18.56
C PRO A 678 43.42 -11.88 -17.37
N ARG A 679 44.76 -11.90 -17.27
CA ARG A 679 45.45 -11.18 -16.19
C ARG A 679 45.44 -9.68 -16.47
N LEU A 680 45.29 -8.89 -15.41
CA LEU A 680 45.54 -7.46 -15.47
C LEU A 680 47.04 -7.22 -15.79
N PRO A 681 47.38 -6.21 -16.59
CA PRO A 681 48.77 -5.84 -16.82
C PRO A 681 49.37 -5.37 -15.49
N VAL A 682 50.38 -6.09 -15.02
CA VAL A 682 51.17 -5.68 -13.85
C VAL A 682 52.59 -5.47 -14.35
N ASP A 683 53.24 -4.38 -13.93
CA ASP A 683 54.63 -4.12 -14.28
C ASP A 683 55.49 -5.34 -13.98
N SER A 684 56.20 -5.82 -15.01
CA SER A 684 56.92 -7.10 -15.06
C SER A 684 57.90 -7.32 -13.91
N ASN A 685 58.40 -6.25 -13.30
CA ASN A 685 59.33 -6.30 -12.16
C ASN A 685 58.68 -6.57 -10.80
N ARG A 686 57.33 -6.69 -10.73
CA ARG A 686 56.60 -6.83 -9.45
C ARG A 686 55.54 -7.94 -9.43
N ALA A 687 55.40 -8.71 -10.52
CA ALA A 687 54.41 -9.78 -10.60
C ALA A 687 54.78 -10.98 -9.70
N GLY A 688 54.22 -11.01 -8.48
CA GLY A 688 54.22 -12.23 -7.67
C GLY A 688 53.41 -13.35 -8.37
N PRO A 689 53.71 -14.64 -8.10
CA PRO A 689 53.08 -15.80 -8.76
C PRO A 689 51.56 -15.98 -8.48
N GLN A 690 50.89 -15.00 -7.89
CA GLN A 690 49.49 -15.06 -7.47
C GLN A 690 48.61 -13.91 -8.02
N SER A 691 49.06 -13.18 -9.05
CA SER A 691 48.25 -12.10 -9.63
C SER A 691 46.99 -12.65 -10.32
N LEU A 692 45.83 -12.47 -9.68
CA LEU A 692 44.52 -12.73 -10.26
C LEU A 692 44.08 -11.51 -11.09
N GLY A 693 43.26 -11.72 -12.14
CA GLY A 693 42.62 -10.64 -12.91
C GLY A 693 41.51 -9.95 -12.11
N MET A 694 41.85 -9.39 -10.96
CA MET A 694 40.92 -8.86 -9.97
C MET A 694 41.32 -7.45 -9.56
N LEU A 695 40.38 -6.52 -9.63
CA LEU A 695 40.49 -5.17 -9.05
C LEU A 695 39.67 -5.12 -7.75
N ARG A 696 40.26 -4.56 -6.70
CA ARG A 696 39.61 -4.41 -5.40
C ARG A 696 39.27 -2.95 -5.17
N VAL A 697 38.00 -2.69 -4.88
CA VAL A 697 37.50 -1.34 -4.60
C VAL A 697 36.95 -1.29 -3.19
N LEU A 698 37.53 -0.40 -2.38
CA LEU A 698 37.08 -0.13 -1.02
C LEU A 698 36.33 1.20 -1.01
N CYS A 699 35.07 1.21 -0.58
CA CYS A 699 34.32 2.43 -0.35
C CYS A 699 34.48 2.82 1.13
N SER A 700 35.41 3.73 1.41
CA SER A 700 35.77 4.18 2.76
C SER A 700 35.80 5.71 2.84
N ALA A 701 35.44 6.26 4.00
CA ALA A 701 35.53 7.69 4.29
C ALA A 701 37.00 8.18 4.27
N ASP A 702 37.90 7.36 4.81
CA ASP A 702 39.31 7.69 4.94
C ASP A 702 40.18 6.84 4.01
N PRO A 703 41.23 7.44 3.43
CA PRO A 703 42.30 6.74 2.74
C PRO A 703 42.92 5.61 3.57
N PHE A 704 43.00 4.40 3.02
CA PHE A 704 43.76 3.30 3.62
C PHE A 704 45.27 3.66 3.69
N ARG A 705 46.01 3.09 4.65
CA ARG A 705 47.46 3.34 4.72
C ARG A 705 48.09 2.54 3.58
N PRO A 706 49.07 3.08 2.85
CA PRO A 706 49.62 2.37 1.70
C PRO A 706 50.08 0.97 2.13
N PRO A 707 49.65 -0.10 1.42
CA PRO A 707 50.05 -1.45 1.76
C PRO A 707 51.57 -1.60 1.69
N THR A 708 52.13 -2.48 2.51
CA THR A 708 53.58 -2.75 2.52
C THR A 708 53.99 -3.45 1.21
N LYS A 709 54.50 -2.66 0.24
CA LYS A 709 55.30 -2.98 -0.97
C LYS A 709 54.96 -4.20 -1.87
N ARG A 710 53.97 -5.06 -1.60
CA ARG A 710 53.73 -6.30 -2.38
C ARG A 710 52.28 -6.70 -2.64
N GLU A 711 51.30 -5.81 -2.43
CA GLU A 711 49.89 -6.18 -2.59
C GLU A 711 49.32 -5.76 -3.96
N LEU A 712 48.30 -6.50 -4.40
CA LEU A 712 47.50 -6.27 -5.62
C LEU A 712 46.96 -4.82 -5.69
N PRO A 713 46.57 -4.34 -6.88
CA PRO A 713 45.94 -3.02 -7.01
C PRO A 713 44.68 -2.93 -6.16
N VAL A 714 44.76 -2.14 -5.10
CA VAL A 714 43.62 -1.74 -4.26
C VAL A 714 43.35 -0.28 -4.57
N ALA A 715 42.09 0.01 -4.91
CA ALA A 715 41.63 1.36 -5.10
C ALA A 715 40.57 1.72 -4.04
N CYS A 716 40.53 2.98 -3.67
CA CYS A 716 39.48 3.55 -2.84
C CYS A 716 38.48 4.27 -3.74
N LEU A 717 37.19 3.98 -3.61
CA LEU A 717 36.15 4.72 -4.31
C LEU A 717 36.06 6.13 -3.71
N GLN A 718 36.30 7.15 -4.53
CA GLN A 718 36.09 8.55 -4.17
C GLN A 718 34.60 8.85 -4.26
N VAL A 719 33.83 8.47 -3.23
CA VAL A 719 32.37 8.60 -3.22
C VAL A 719 31.96 10.05 -3.47
N GLU A 720 32.62 11.03 -2.86
CA GLU A 720 32.31 12.45 -3.09
C GLU A 720 32.55 12.90 -4.52
N ALA A 721 33.69 12.53 -5.11
CA ALA A 721 34.01 12.85 -6.50
C ALA A 721 33.06 12.14 -7.47
N LEU A 722 32.66 10.92 -7.14
CA LEU A 722 31.63 10.19 -7.86
C LEU A 722 30.32 11.00 -7.79
N MET A 723 29.82 11.33 -6.61
CA MET A 723 28.52 12.00 -6.47
C MET A 723 28.49 13.42 -7.06
N GLN A 724 29.59 14.16 -7.03
CA GLN A 724 29.67 15.49 -7.66
C GLN A 724 29.53 15.48 -9.19
N ARG A 725 29.72 14.32 -9.85
CA ARG A 725 29.70 14.20 -11.31
C ARG A 725 28.33 13.83 -11.91
N SER A 726 27.37 13.30 -11.14
CA SER A 726 26.07 12.87 -11.70
C SER A 726 24.98 13.85 -11.31
N HIS A 727 24.49 14.56 -12.31
CA HIS A 727 23.22 15.24 -12.23
C HIS A 727 22.04 14.36 -12.67
N GLU A 728 22.32 13.14 -13.15
CA GLU A 728 21.29 12.22 -13.64
C GLU A 728 20.62 11.43 -12.50
N PRO A 729 19.31 11.13 -12.62
CA PRO A 729 18.57 10.37 -11.63
C PRO A 729 19.12 8.95 -11.50
N GLU A 730 19.08 8.39 -10.30
CA GLU A 730 19.59 7.04 -10.05
C GLU A 730 18.84 5.97 -10.84
N LEU A 731 17.54 6.10 -10.99
CA LEU A 731 16.71 5.16 -11.73
C LEU A 731 16.17 5.84 -12.98
N ASP A 732 16.30 5.15 -14.11
CA ASP A 732 15.69 5.53 -15.38
C ASP A 732 14.27 4.93 -15.47
N VAL A 733 13.35 5.70 -16.05
CA VAL A 733 11.95 5.29 -16.32
C VAL A 733 11.88 3.99 -17.13
N SER A 734 12.83 3.76 -18.03
CA SER A 734 12.94 2.55 -18.84
C SER A 734 13.04 1.27 -18.01
N TYR A 735 13.65 1.32 -16.81
CA TYR A 735 13.71 0.16 -15.91
C TYR A 735 12.32 -0.22 -15.39
N LEU A 736 11.52 0.78 -15.01
CA LEU A 736 10.14 0.58 -14.56
C LEU A 736 9.27 0.02 -15.69
N HIS A 737 9.43 0.55 -16.91
CA HIS A 737 8.76 0.00 -18.09
C HIS A 737 9.22 -1.41 -18.45
N HIS A 738 10.50 -1.73 -18.28
CA HIS A 738 11.04 -3.06 -18.54
C HIS A 738 10.49 -4.10 -17.56
N ALA A 739 10.52 -3.80 -16.25
CA ALA A 739 9.94 -4.66 -15.22
C ALA A 739 8.45 -4.97 -15.52
N ARG A 740 7.67 -3.94 -15.87
CA ARG A 740 6.27 -4.12 -16.25
C ARG A 740 6.09 -4.92 -17.54
N ARG A 741 6.91 -4.68 -18.57
CA ARG A 741 6.86 -5.45 -19.84
C ARG A 741 7.16 -6.93 -19.60
N LYS A 742 8.13 -7.25 -18.74
CA LYS A 742 8.45 -8.62 -18.35
C LYS A 742 7.26 -9.29 -17.66
N GLN A 743 6.66 -8.62 -16.67
CA GLN A 743 5.44 -9.09 -16.01
C GLN A 743 4.28 -9.33 -17.00
N ARG A 744 4.10 -8.43 -17.97
CA ARG A 744 3.09 -8.61 -19.03
C ARG A 744 3.41 -9.79 -19.95
N HIS A 745 4.65 -9.96 -20.36
CA HIS A 745 5.05 -11.04 -21.26
C HIS A 745 4.88 -12.41 -20.60
N GLU A 746 5.25 -12.55 -19.34
CA GLU A 746 5.00 -13.77 -18.54
C GLU A 746 3.50 -14.10 -18.49
N LEU A 747 2.62 -13.10 -18.39
CA LEU A 747 1.18 -13.30 -18.43
C LEU A 747 0.66 -13.68 -19.82
N GLU A 748 1.20 -13.09 -20.89
CA GLU A 748 0.78 -13.37 -22.26
C GLU A 748 1.20 -14.77 -22.73
N VAL A 749 2.42 -15.21 -22.39
CA VAL A 749 2.94 -16.55 -22.75
C VAL A 749 2.13 -17.68 -22.08
N VAL A 750 1.61 -17.44 -20.87
CA VAL A 750 0.79 -18.43 -20.15
C VAL A 750 -0.65 -18.48 -20.69
N TYR A 751 -1.17 -17.39 -21.28
CA TYR A 751 -2.59 -17.25 -21.66
C TYR A 751 -2.91 -17.19 -23.16
N VAL A 752 -1.88 -17.15 -23.99
CA VAL A 752 -2.00 -17.20 -25.44
C VAL A 752 -1.19 -18.42 -25.91
N PRO A 753 -1.80 -19.61 -25.99
CA PRO A 753 -1.24 -20.70 -26.77
C PRO A 753 -1.17 -20.34 -28.25
#